data_AF-A0A954IFT2-F1
#
_entry.id   AF-A0A954IFT2-F1
#
_cell.length_a   1.000
_cell.length_b   1.000
_cell.length_c   1.000
_cell.angle_alpha   90.00
_cell.angle_beta   90.00
_cell.angle_gamma   90.00
#
_symmetry.space_group_name_H-M   'P 1'
#
loop_
_entity.id
_entity.type
_entity.pdbx_description
1 polymer ?
#
loop_
_entity_poly.entity_id
_entity_poly.type
_entity_poly.pdbx_seq_one_letter_code
_entity_poly.pdbx_strand_id
1 'polypeptide(L)'
;MSRISRLFSSLLRSPSRTTRRRNLPRRAGSERRGLPAITTAEILELRTLLSVTPLSEPEVAALRDVVGAVDGFGERLEDLGDFTKSLPLIDRGIGDMVDISGAFHQTFVGPIQDYLNTASPTVEGLQAAVQQVIDNVSGITGSFSSGNTSDELSYTIDATFMREVAVELDLAEQFSGDLINIQGTLAATLTFTFDFNLTFGFDRTVASISDGVFVSLADHENTVTASIAVNTTDPVQASVGFLGVTLVNPTAALNLTAEFDTTSQNVTLADLSSGDLKSLVDLTSSGDFDLTLPIQTTLAGVNVAGAKVQVHDAMLFDSTAPEFTFAGPDLDSFRTISPNGLVSALSQAANVLNEVDVFDIVIPFTGGKHLSEILNIGHAFASQIIDPSTRPDSGSEAGFGTVQQFISMIADAATYSSSSRTLEFTVSFDHIFDVVSLATDFGSSLGNLNDFQLTADASLNVDAELQAKFKIGIVLAQPGATFNPDGDGVFGLEDDTNLSELNGGQGIPTVSGNDLRITLRDGTTADIDLSTVVTIGDLRTVLTSGTLSGRLEVLFDESTDLITRGRFNQGLIVVDRTTGTDNDRLRMEMLNGSLAAAALGMIGTGTEGILRNADGSVDELSHGIRTGQLHGQSLADNVYFSPVSAETPMFEASASLTATLNGAAKFGFIELGLGTDTQDATAVGRLAASFTAPDPNSDGRVTVSEIIDVASSLSRTVVATNGVNLTETYSGNVIIDLLKSDGSPSQLSVPFSISAGATLRSVVTQLNNALVTLNGSNPDAQRIEVASIGDALTFRLADSDGIASMTVNSGLPASATGRLGLTEPLSVYVLKPDFSGSAHFEIPYEIDLFSLNISGALPPENQVISFDIPDLTDPHFDLADALSIDLEGIGDHLNRLKSLDLQTIIETLQGALDFLKGIEGFQEAPFLNQPLPLLNTDLKSILNIADVFGDFIIQLKTNPAQGLGQFDELFEDLLGIPENSKGQSGLPDFSVSVFPQLNAGKSFSFHDGGTLRNINLGDATAFDKTWFGGAYPDLTSFLRSPLVQGDDTDAVELSLDTSSGFANPALRIDLQFGVGNGFGFNVDPLGLQVPVS
;
A
#
# COMPACT_ATOMS: atom_id res chain seq x y z
N MET A 1 -25.49 51.75 -22.17
CA MET A 1 -26.85 51.47 -22.69
C MET A 1 -27.06 49.95 -22.63
N SER A 2 -27.63 49.37 -21.57
CA SER A 2 -29.07 49.19 -21.29
C SER A 2 -29.86 48.35 -22.31
N ARG A 3 -29.97 47.03 -22.02
CA ARG A 3 -31.13 46.12 -22.22
C ARG A 3 -31.67 45.88 -23.64
N ILE A 4 -31.67 44.60 -24.08
CA ILE A 4 -32.78 43.78 -24.65
C ILE A 4 -32.23 42.33 -24.81
N SER A 5 -32.50 41.42 -23.87
CA SER A 5 -33.51 40.33 -23.90
C SER A 5 -33.21 39.24 -24.96
N ARG A 6 -32.61 38.08 -24.65
CA ARG A 6 -33.22 36.86 -24.04
C ARG A 6 -34.63 36.54 -24.55
N LEU A 7 -34.72 35.51 -25.40
CA LEU A 7 -35.86 34.62 -25.73
C LEU A 7 -35.38 33.80 -26.95
N PHE A 8 -34.89 32.56 -26.84
CA PHE A 8 -35.70 31.34 -26.71
C PHE A 8 -34.76 30.14 -26.50
N SER A 9 -35.03 29.32 -25.48
CA SER A 9 -34.52 27.96 -25.38
C SER A 9 -35.67 26.99 -25.13
N SER A 10 -35.51 25.79 -25.71
CA SER A 10 -36.26 24.54 -25.49
C SER A 10 -37.65 24.40 -26.16
N LEU A 11 -37.76 23.43 -27.08
CA LEU A 11 -38.58 22.23 -26.91
C LEU A 11 -38.51 21.32 -28.17
N LEU A 12 -37.77 20.21 -28.01
CA LEU A 12 -38.14 18.83 -28.36
C LEU A 12 -38.53 18.41 -29.80
N ARG A 13 -37.87 17.31 -30.20
CA ARG A 13 -38.34 16.14 -30.98
C ARG A 13 -38.17 16.12 -32.52
N SER A 14 -37.13 15.41 -32.92
CA SER A 14 -37.11 14.42 -34.04
C SER A 14 -38.38 13.53 -34.02
N PRO A 15 -38.99 13.11 -35.15
CA PRO A 15 -38.37 12.08 -36.01
C PRO A 15 -38.68 12.05 -37.53
N SER A 16 -37.76 11.38 -38.23
CA SER A 16 -37.96 10.43 -39.34
C SER A 16 -38.22 10.89 -40.78
N ARG A 17 -37.34 10.34 -41.65
CA ARG A 17 -37.45 10.03 -43.08
C ARG A 17 -38.88 9.91 -43.65
N THR A 18 -39.11 10.49 -44.83
CA THR A 18 -39.53 9.71 -46.03
C THR A 18 -39.44 10.50 -47.34
N THR A 19 -39.07 9.74 -48.37
CA THR A 19 -38.97 9.99 -49.81
C THR A 19 -40.29 10.41 -50.49
N ARG A 20 -40.26 11.36 -51.45
CA ARG A 20 -40.81 11.18 -52.82
C ARG A 20 -40.73 12.42 -53.73
N ARG A 21 -40.25 12.13 -54.96
CA ARG A 21 -40.49 12.78 -56.27
C ARG A 21 -41.77 13.63 -56.41
N ARG A 22 -41.69 14.79 -57.11
CA ARG A 22 -42.12 14.98 -58.53
C ARG A 22 -42.26 16.46 -58.94
N ASN A 23 -41.86 16.71 -60.19
CA ASN A 23 -42.46 17.61 -61.20
C ASN A 23 -42.13 19.12 -61.24
N LEU A 24 -41.38 19.45 -62.29
CA LEU A 24 -41.46 20.67 -63.14
C LEU A 24 -42.90 21.14 -63.41
N PRO A 25 -43.08 22.40 -63.83
CA PRO A 25 -43.38 22.57 -65.25
C PRO A 25 -42.71 23.76 -65.96
N ARG A 26 -42.32 23.44 -67.20
CA ARG A 26 -42.24 24.32 -68.39
C ARG A 26 -43.48 25.22 -68.53
N ARG A 27 -43.29 26.45 -69.01
CA ARG A 27 -44.28 27.12 -69.87
C ARG A 27 -43.60 28.03 -70.88
N ALA A 28 -43.85 27.74 -72.15
CA ALA A 28 -43.61 28.58 -73.31
C ALA A 28 -44.98 29.05 -73.85
N GLY A 29 -45.02 30.18 -74.56
CA GLY A 29 -46.13 30.46 -75.48
C GLY A 29 -46.53 31.93 -75.62
N SER A 30 -46.05 32.53 -76.71
CA SER A 30 -46.49 33.70 -77.48
C SER A 30 -47.92 34.24 -77.29
N GLU A 31 -48.10 35.55 -77.48
CA GLU A 31 -48.93 36.07 -78.59
C GLU A 31 -48.69 37.56 -78.91
N ARG A 32 -48.89 37.87 -80.20
CA ARG A 32 -48.71 39.15 -80.91
C ARG A 32 -49.93 40.09 -80.73
N ARG A 33 -49.73 41.41 -80.82
CA ARG A 33 -50.42 42.35 -81.76
C ARG A 33 -50.14 43.84 -81.46
N GLY A 34 -49.89 44.62 -82.51
CA GLY A 34 -50.40 46.00 -82.63
C GLY A 34 -49.40 47.16 -82.75
N LEU A 35 -49.03 47.53 -83.98
CA LEU A 35 -48.49 48.84 -84.45
C LEU A 35 -49.44 50.03 -84.10
N PRO A 36 -49.09 51.34 -84.22
CA PRO A 36 -48.07 51.95 -85.09
C PRO A 36 -47.23 53.13 -84.53
N ALA A 37 -46.26 53.53 -85.37
CA ALA A 37 -45.37 54.69 -85.37
C ALA A 37 -45.81 55.98 -84.66
N ILE A 38 -44.91 56.51 -83.82
CA ILE A 38 -44.66 57.95 -83.64
C ILE A 38 -43.15 58.16 -83.69
N THR A 39 -42.67 58.74 -84.79
CA THR A 39 -41.34 59.31 -84.95
C THR A 39 -41.25 60.59 -84.13
N THR A 40 -40.66 60.52 -82.95
CA THR A 40 -40.05 61.68 -82.29
C THR A 40 -38.55 61.63 -82.56
N ALA A 41 -38.07 62.59 -83.33
CA ALA A 41 -36.65 62.84 -83.51
C ALA A 41 -36.06 63.20 -82.15
N GLU A 42 -35.38 62.24 -81.51
CA GLU A 42 -34.44 62.55 -80.45
C GLU A 42 -33.33 63.39 -81.06
N ILE A 43 -33.14 64.56 -80.47
CA ILE A 43 -32.01 65.43 -80.71
C ILE A 43 -30.77 64.60 -80.37
N LEU A 44 -29.90 64.41 -81.36
CA LEU A 44 -28.55 63.89 -81.16
C LEU A 44 -27.88 64.80 -80.14
N GLU A 45 -27.95 64.43 -78.86
CA GLU A 45 -27.02 64.97 -77.88
C GLU A 45 -25.63 64.68 -78.42
N LEU A 46 -24.81 65.73 -78.44
CA LEU A 46 -23.41 65.66 -78.81
C LEU A 46 -22.79 64.60 -77.91
N ARG A 47 -22.68 63.35 -78.39
CA ARG A 47 -21.82 62.36 -77.76
C ARG A 47 -20.43 62.92 -77.96
N THR A 48 -19.98 63.70 -76.99
CA THR A 48 -18.56 63.96 -76.76
C THR A 48 -17.98 62.55 -76.74
N LEU A 49 -17.39 62.14 -77.85
CA LEU A 49 -16.53 60.97 -77.89
C LEU A 49 -15.52 61.27 -76.79
N LEU A 50 -15.64 60.56 -75.66
CA LEU A 50 -14.62 60.56 -74.63
C LEU A 50 -13.35 60.22 -75.40
N SER A 51 -12.50 61.22 -75.58
CA SER A 51 -11.26 61.06 -76.30
C SER A 51 -10.41 60.17 -75.42
N VAL A 52 -10.45 58.87 -75.67
CA VAL A 52 -9.56 57.91 -75.04
C VAL A 52 -8.15 58.16 -75.57
N THR A 53 -7.17 58.11 -74.68
CA THR A 53 -5.78 58.34 -75.02
C THR A 53 -5.13 56.98 -75.33
N PRO A 54 -4.85 56.65 -76.61
CA PRO A 54 -4.23 55.38 -76.95
C PRO A 54 -2.79 55.33 -76.44
N LEU A 55 -2.39 54.19 -75.89
CA LEU A 55 -1.00 53.90 -75.54
C LEU A 55 -0.25 53.44 -76.79
N SER A 56 0.94 54.00 -77.03
CA SER A 56 1.81 53.56 -78.11
C SER A 56 2.49 52.22 -77.78
N GLU A 57 2.94 51.49 -78.80
CA GLU A 57 3.58 50.17 -78.63
C GLU A 57 4.80 50.20 -77.68
N PRO A 58 5.70 51.20 -77.72
CA PRO A 58 6.78 51.33 -76.74
C PRO A 58 6.30 51.60 -75.31
N GLU A 59 5.22 52.36 -75.13
CA GLU A 59 4.63 52.64 -73.81
C GLU A 59 4.00 51.38 -73.22
N VAL A 60 3.32 50.57 -74.04
CA VAL A 60 2.77 49.27 -73.62
C VAL A 60 3.88 48.31 -73.20
N ALA A 61 4.98 48.25 -73.97
CA ALA A 61 6.13 47.42 -73.62
C ALA A 61 6.77 47.86 -72.29
N ALA A 62 7.01 49.17 -72.12
CA ALA A 62 7.57 49.71 -70.89
C ALA A 62 6.67 49.43 -69.68
N LEU A 63 5.35 49.65 -69.79
CA LEU A 63 4.41 49.33 -68.70
C LEU A 63 4.41 47.85 -68.34
N ARG A 64 4.54 46.94 -69.31
CA ARG A 64 4.67 45.50 -69.02
C ARG A 64 5.95 45.18 -68.27
N ASP A 65 7.07 45.80 -68.67
CA ASP A 65 8.36 45.61 -68.00
C ASP A 65 8.32 46.14 -66.56
N VAL A 66 7.74 47.33 -66.33
CA VAL A 66 7.55 47.90 -64.97
C VAL A 66 6.72 46.96 -64.11
N VAL A 67 5.57 46.52 -64.63
CA VAL A 67 4.64 45.67 -63.89
C VAL A 67 5.25 44.31 -63.58
N GLY A 68 6.03 43.73 -64.50
CA GLY A 68 6.79 42.52 -64.24
C GLY A 68 7.88 42.71 -63.17
N ALA A 69 8.52 43.88 -63.11
CA ALA A 69 9.48 44.18 -62.05
C ALA A 69 8.81 44.43 -60.69
N VAL A 70 7.60 45.01 -60.66
CA VAL A 70 6.82 45.17 -59.42
C VAL A 70 6.35 43.81 -58.89
N ASP A 71 5.99 42.87 -59.76
CA ASP A 71 5.67 41.48 -59.39
C ASP A 71 6.84 40.82 -58.64
N GLY A 72 8.04 40.84 -59.24
CA GLY A 72 9.25 40.31 -58.59
C GLY A 72 9.74 41.14 -57.40
N PHE A 73 9.37 42.42 -57.30
CA PHE A 73 9.61 43.23 -56.10
C PHE A 73 8.76 42.73 -54.93
N GLY A 74 7.49 42.39 -55.14
CA GLY A 74 6.63 41.78 -54.12
C GLY A 74 7.21 40.49 -53.55
N GLU A 75 7.69 39.58 -54.40
CA GLU A 75 8.34 38.32 -53.98
C GLU A 75 9.57 38.58 -53.09
N ARG A 76 10.46 39.51 -53.48
CA ARG A 76 11.66 39.80 -52.67
C ARG A 76 11.35 40.60 -51.41
N LEU A 77 10.27 41.38 -51.41
CA LEU A 77 9.82 42.10 -50.22
C LEU A 77 9.34 41.11 -49.15
N GLU A 78 8.70 40.01 -49.55
CA GLU A 78 8.35 38.89 -48.68
C GLU A 78 9.57 38.32 -47.94
N ASP A 79 10.69 38.21 -48.65
CA ASP A 79 11.99 37.72 -48.15
C ASP A 79 12.87 38.79 -47.47
N LEU A 80 12.34 40.02 -47.26
CA LEU A 80 13.15 41.14 -46.79
C LEU A 80 13.18 41.27 -45.27
N GLY A 81 14.36 41.05 -44.68
CA GLY A 81 14.66 41.48 -43.31
C GLY A 81 13.70 40.89 -42.28
N ASP A 82 12.98 41.75 -41.58
CA ASP A 82 12.06 41.35 -40.51
C ASP A 82 10.79 40.63 -41.02
N PHE A 83 10.46 40.72 -42.31
CA PHE A 83 9.34 39.93 -42.87
C PHE A 83 9.63 38.43 -42.89
N THR A 84 10.91 38.02 -42.89
CA THR A 84 11.32 36.61 -42.81
C THR A 84 11.33 36.04 -41.40
N LYS A 85 11.24 36.90 -40.37
CA LYS A 85 11.27 36.45 -38.98
C LYS A 85 9.95 35.79 -38.61
N SER A 86 10.04 34.59 -38.05
CA SER A 86 8.91 33.89 -37.47
C SER A 86 8.35 34.67 -36.28
N LEU A 87 7.03 34.74 -36.16
CA LEU A 87 6.40 35.30 -34.96
C LEU A 87 6.53 34.30 -33.78
N PRO A 88 6.57 34.77 -32.52
CA PRO A 88 6.51 33.90 -31.36
C PRO A 88 5.34 32.92 -31.45
N LEU A 89 5.60 31.64 -31.18
CA LEU A 89 4.63 30.53 -31.22
C LEU A 89 4.08 30.20 -32.63
N ILE A 90 4.59 30.83 -33.69
CA ILE A 90 4.15 30.63 -35.09
C ILE A 90 5.39 30.48 -35.98
N ASP A 91 5.62 29.28 -36.49
CA ASP A 91 6.79 28.97 -37.34
C ASP A 91 6.66 29.47 -38.80
N ARG A 92 6.19 30.70 -38.98
CA ARG A 92 6.02 31.35 -40.30
C ARG A 92 6.41 32.82 -40.25
N GLY A 93 7.10 33.28 -41.29
CA GLY A 93 7.42 34.69 -41.50
C GLY A 93 6.19 35.53 -41.82
N ILE A 94 6.22 36.81 -41.48
CA ILE A 94 5.14 37.77 -41.79
C ILE A 94 4.95 37.90 -43.30
N GLY A 95 6.03 37.91 -44.08
CA GLY A 95 5.98 37.94 -45.54
C GLY A 95 5.06 36.85 -46.07
N ASP A 96 5.38 35.60 -45.75
CA ASP A 96 4.61 34.40 -46.13
C ASP A 96 3.14 34.45 -45.67
N MET A 97 2.89 35.03 -44.49
CA MET A 97 1.56 35.13 -43.92
C MET A 97 0.74 36.28 -44.52
N VAL A 98 1.37 37.34 -45.01
CA VAL A 98 0.67 38.40 -45.75
C VAL A 98 0.48 38.00 -47.21
N ASP A 99 1.41 37.21 -47.79
CA ASP A 99 1.48 36.90 -49.23
C ASP A 99 1.51 38.20 -50.05
N ILE A 100 2.53 39.02 -49.77
CA ILE A 100 2.71 40.35 -50.37
C ILE A 100 2.78 40.24 -51.90
N SER A 101 3.51 39.24 -52.39
CA SER A 101 3.60 38.93 -53.81
C SER A 101 2.22 38.61 -54.41
N GLY A 102 1.45 37.72 -53.79
CA GLY A 102 0.08 37.43 -54.19
C GLY A 102 -0.86 38.63 -54.11
N ALA A 103 -0.70 39.50 -53.11
CA ALA A 103 -1.48 40.73 -52.97
C ALA A 103 -1.21 41.69 -54.14
N PHE A 104 0.05 41.96 -54.48
CA PHE A 104 0.39 42.76 -55.67
C PHE A 104 -0.11 42.12 -56.96
N HIS A 105 0.08 40.80 -57.08
CA HIS A 105 -0.32 40.05 -58.26
C HIS A 105 -1.82 40.17 -58.54
N GLN A 106 -2.63 39.91 -57.51
CA GLN A 106 -4.09 39.92 -57.59
C GLN A 106 -4.67 41.33 -57.69
N THR A 107 -4.06 42.31 -57.01
CA THR A 107 -4.63 43.67 -56.95
C THR A 107 -4.41 44.44 -58.24
N PHE A 108 -3.20 44.39 -58.81
CA PHE A 108 -2.89 45.24 -59.97
C PHE A 108 -1.97 44.62 -61.02
N VAL A 109 -1.01 43.75 -60.70
CA VAL A 109 -0.10 43.19 -61.74
C VAL A 109 -0.86 42.39 -62.79
N GLY A 110 -1.64 41.39 -62.38
CA GLY A 110 -2.46 40.57 -63.27
C GLY A 110 -3.47 41.40 -64.07
N PRO A 111 -4.28 42.25 -63.41
CA PRO A 111 -5.23 43.14 -64.10
C PRO A 111 -4.58 44.08 -65.14
N ILE A 112 -3.43 44.67 -64.82
CA ILE A 112 -2.69 45.52 -65.75
C ILE A 112 -2.18 44.70 -66.93
N GLN A 113 -1.55 43.54 -66.69
CA GLN A 113 -1.03 42.68 -67.75
C GLN A 113 -2.15 42.20 -68.68
N ASP A 114 -3.28 41.75 -68.12
CA ASP A 114 -4.46 41.33 -68.88
C ASP A 114 -5.01 42.45 -69.76
N TYR A 115 -5.11 43.67 -69.22
CA TYR A 115 -5.57 44.83 -69.99
C TYR A 115 -4.58 45.24 -71.09
N LEU A 116 -3.28 45.26 -70.79
CA LEU A 116 -2.24 45.61 -71.76
C LEU A 116 -2.12 44.57 -72.88
N ASN A 117 -2.64 43.35 -72.71
CA ASN A 117 -2.71 42.32 -73.76
C ASN A 117 -3.88 42.52 -74.74
N THR A 118 -4.74 43.51 -74.52
CA THR A 118 -5.81 43.87 -75.47
C THR A 118 -5.26 44.53 -76.73
N ALA A 119 -6.05 44.54 -77.81
CA ALA A 119 -5.59 45.02 -79.13
C ALA A 119 -5.38 46.54 -79.23
N SER A 120 -5.90 47.33 -78.28
CA SER A 120 -5.82 48.79 -78.29
C SER A 120 -5.94 49.34 -76.87
N PRO A 121 -4.91 49.18 -76.03
CA PRO A 121 -4.95 49.67 -74.66
C PRO A 121 -4.92 51.20 -74.63
N THR A 122 -5.66 51.78 -73.69
CA THR A 122 -5.80 53.22 -73.49
C THR A 122 -5.51 53.56 -72.03
N VAL A 123 -5.08 54.79 -71.74
CA VAL A 123 -4.81 55.25 -70.36
C VAL A 123 -6.06 55.10 -69.48
N GLU A 124 -7.20 55.58 -69.96
CA GLU A 124 -8.46 55.57 -69.21
C GLU A 124 -9.02 54.15 -69.05
N GLY A 125 -8.83 53.29 -70.05
CA GLY A 125 -9.28 51.90 -69.96
C GLY A 125 -8.40 51.06 -69.04
N LEU A 126 -7.09 51.35 -68.94
CA LEU A 126 -6.24 50.70 -67.93
C LEU A 126 -6.68 51.13 -66.53
N GLN A 127 -6.96 52.43 -66.35
CA GLN A 127 -7.47 52.95 -65.09
C GLN A 127 -8.77 52.24 -64.66
N ALA A 128 -9.73 52.13 -65.59
CA ALA A 128 -11.01 51.46 -65.32
C ALA A 128 -10.84 49.96 -65.03
N ALA A 129 -9.94 49.27 -65.75
CA ALA A 129 -9.72 47.83 -65.57
C ALA A 129 -9.16 47.49 -64.18
N VAL A 130 -8.18 48.25 -63.70
CA VAL A 130 -7.58 48.03 -62.37
C VAL A 130 -8.55 48.47 -61.26
N GLN A 131 -9.18 49.65 -61.38
CA GLN A 131 -10.18 50.10 -60.40
C GLN A 131 -11.32 49.09 -60.26
N GLN A 132 -11.76 48.48 -61.36
CA GLN A 132 -12.78 47.43 -61.32
C GLN A 132 -12.34 46.22 -60.49
N VAL A 133 -11.06 45.86 -60.48
CA VAL A 133 -10.57 44.75 -59.65
C VAL A 133 -10.52 45.14 -58.18
N ILE A 134 -10.01 46.34 -57.87
CA ILE A 134 -10.03 46.91 -56.51
C ILE A 134 -11.47 46.90 -55.94
N ASP A 135 -12.45 47.30 -56.75
CA ASP A 135 -13.87 47.35 -56.32
C ASP A 135 -14.51 45.96 -56.12
N ASN A 136 -13.97 44.90 -56.74
CA ASN A 136 -14.60 43.57 -56.79
C ASN A 136 -13.89 42.49 -55.94
N VAL A 137 -12.65 42.69 -55.53
CA VAL A 137 -11.92 41.72 -54.70
C VAL A 137 -12.21 41.96 -53.22
N SER A 138 -12.68 40.91 -52.54
CA SER A 138 -12.92 40.96 -51.10
C SER A 138 -11.62 41.20 -50.33
N GLY A 139 -11.66 42.11 -49.36
CA GLY A 139 -10.49 42.46 -48.57
C GLY A 139 -9.63 43.57 -49.17
N ILE A 140 -9.98 44.12 -50.33
CA ILE A 140 -9.26 45.25 -50.95
C ILE A 140 -10.12 46.50 -50.91
N THR A 141 -9.55 47.62 -50.50
CA THR A 141 -10.16 48.95 -50.64
C THR A 141 -9.12 49.94 -51.13
N GLY A 142 -9.47 50.86 -52.03
CA GLY A 142 -8.49 51.81 -52.52
C GLY A 142 -8.91 52.58 -53.76
N SER A 143 -7.95 53.24 -54.37
CA SER A 143 -8.11 53.99 -55.60
C SER A 143 -6.95 53.74 -56.57
N PHE A 144 -7.28 53.78 -57.86
CA PHE A 144 -6.30 53.75 -58.94
C PHE A 144 -6.51 54.97 -59.84
N SER A 145 -5.47 55.80 -59.93
CA SER A 145 -5.51 57.07 -60.67
C SER A 145 -4.38 57.16 -61.68
N SER A 146 -4.59 57.91 -62.76
CA SER A 146 -3.60 58.15 -63.80
C SER A 146 -3.21 59.63 -63.88
N GLY A 147 -1.92 59.90 -64.02
CA GLY A 147 -1.34 61.20 -64.35
C GLY A 147 -0.79 61.17 -65.76
N ASN A 148 -1.34 61.96 -66.68
CA ASN A 148 -0.91 61.98 -68.08
C ASN A 148 -0.58 63.40 -68.54
N THR A 149 0.70 63.71 -68.63
CA THR A 149 1.23 65.00 -69.10
C THR A 149 2.04 64.80 -70.39
N SER A 150 2.52 65.89 -71.01
CA SER A 150 3.43 65.76 -72.16
C SER A 150 4.76 65.10 -71.78
N ASP A 151 5.14 65.21 -70.51
CA ASP A 151 6.49 64.90 -70.02
C ASP A 151 6.50 63.58 -69.25
N GLU A 152 5.35 63.12 -68.75
CA GLU A 152 5.26 61.94 -67.89
C GLU A 152 3.90 61.25 -68.05
N LEU A 153 3.91 59.92 -68.05
CA LEU A 153 2.73 59.10 -67.78
C LEU A 153 2.98 58.29 -66.51
N SER A 154 2.13 58.48 -65.51
CA SER A 154 2.18 57.77 -64.23
C SER A 154 0.82 57.23 -63.82
N TYR A 155 0.85 56.19 -62.99
CA TYR A 155 -0.31 55.57 -62.38
C TYR A 155 -0.02 55.42 -60.89
N THR A 156 -0.94 55.89 -60.06
CA THR A 156 -0.85 55.79 -58.60
C THR A 156 -1.90 54.82 -58.11
N ILE A 157 -1.46 53.82 -57.36
CA ILE A 157 -2.29 52.87 -56.61
C ILE A 157 -2.18 53.27 -55.15
N ASP A 158 -3.31 53.58 -54.53
CA ASP A 158 -3.44 53.77 -53.09
C ASP A 158 -4.46 52.75 -52.60
N ALA A 159 -3.99 51.67 -51.98
CA ALA A 159 -4.84 50.55 -51.62
C ALA A 159 -4.45 49.90 -50.28
N THR A 160 -5.48 49.42 -49.60
CA THR A 160 -5.43 48.60 -48.39
C THR A 160 -5.85 47.18 -48.76
N PHE A 161 -5.01 46.21 -48.43
CA PHE A 161 -5.26 44.78 -48.57
C PHE A 161 -5.38 44.13 -47.19
N MET A 162 -6.51 43.51 -46.90
CA MET A 162 -6.78 42.78 -45.67
C MET A 162 -6.74 41.28 -45.91
N ARG A 163 -5.94 40.57 -45.10
CA ARG A 163 -5.85 39.10 -45.13
C ARG A 163 -6.06 38.51 -43.76
N GLU A 164 -6.96 37.55 -43.68
CA GLU A 164 -7.14 36.71 -42.50
C GLU A 164 -6.39 35.38 -42.69
N VAL A 165 -5.55 35.04 -41.73
CA VAL A 165 -4.79 33.79 -41.71
C VAL A 165 -5.15 33.02 -40.45
N ALA A 166 -5.69 31.81 -40.63
CA ALA A 166 -5.83 30.87 -39.53
C ALA A 166 -4.45 30.32 -39.15
N VAL A 167 -4.12 30.42 -37.86
CA VAL A 167 -2.88 29.91 -37.28
C VAL A 167 -3.20 29.04 -36.06
N GLU A 168 -2.33 28.07 -35.81
CA GLU A 168 -2.35 27.28 -34.58
C GLU A 168 -1.12 27.66 -33.77
N LEU A 169 -1.32 28.12 -32.54
CA LEU A 169 -0.24 28.39 -31.61
C LEU A 169 0.10 27.06 -30.92
N ASP A 170 1.26 26.49 -31.23
CA ASP A 170 1.75 25.29 -30.55
C ASP A 170 2.39 25.69 -29.21
N LEU A 171 1.66 25.42 -28.14
CA LEU A 171 2.11 25.71 -26.79
C LEU A 171 2.95 24.56 -26.21
N ALA A 172 2.85 23.34 -26.74
CA ALA A 172 3.50 22.17 -26.15
C ALA A 172 5.02 22.24 -26.30
N GLU A 173 5.52 22.67 -27.46
CA GLU A 173 6.96 22.81 -27.71
C GLU A 173 7.57 23.96 -26.89
N GLN A 174 6.79 25.02 -26.69
CA GLN A 174 7.24 26.30 -26.12
C GLN A 174 7.23 26.27 -24.59
N PHE A 175 6.29 25.51 -24.00
CA PHE A 175 6.23 25.24 -22.56
C PHE A 175 6.91 23.92 -22.19
N SER A 176 7.94 23.51 -22.93
CA SER A 176 8.74 22.31 -22.62
C SER A 176 9.54 22.52 -21.32
N GLY A 177 8.89 22.30 -20.18
CA GLY A 177 9.51 22.37 -18.87
C GLY A 177 8.55 22.06 -17.71
N ASP A 178 9.12 21.86 -16.52
CA ASP A 178 8.42 21.44 -15.29
C ASP A 178 7.33 22.42 -14.78
N LEU A 179 7.19 23.59 -15.41
CA LEU A 179 6.25 24.64 -15.01
C LEU A 179 4.79 24.24 -15.29
N ILE A 180 4.48 23.96 -16.56
CA ILE A 180 3.14 23.59 -17.01
C ILE A 180 3.28 22.76 -18.29
N ASN A 181 2.61 21.61 -18.33
CA ASN A 181 2.51 20.80 -19.53
C ASN A 181 1.19 21.09 -20.22
N ILE A 182 1.21 21.77 -21.36
CA ILE A 182 0.00 22.14 -22.11
C ILE A 182 -0.26 21.10 -23.20
N GLN A 183 -1.43 20.47 -23.15
CA GLN A 183 -1.85 19.46 -24.10
C GLN A 183 -2.81 20.09 -25.12
N GLY A 184 -2.26 20.61 -26.22
CA GLY A 184 -3.03 21.06 -27.37
C GLY A 184 -2.51 22.34 -28.00
N THR A 185 -3.13 22.71 -29.11
CA THR A 185 -2.86 23.95 -29.85
C THR A 185 -3.97 24.97 -29.63
N LEU A 186 -3.64 26.26 -29.71
CA LEU A 186 -4.64 27.33 -29.72
C LEU A 186 -4.90 27.80 -31.14
N ALA A 187 -6.13 27.62 -31.63
CA ALA A 187 -6.56 28.23 -32.88
C ALA A 187 -6.72 29.75 -32.73
N ALA A 188 -6.03 30.51 -33.56
CA ALA A 188 -6.15 31.95 -33.67
C ALA A 188 -6.30 32.38 -35.13
N THR A 189 -6.81 33.58 -35.33
CA THR A 189 -6.84 34.24 -36.63
C THR A 189 -6.02 35.51 -36.55
N LEU A 190 -4.99 35.60 -37.39
CA LEU A 190 -4.25 36.82 -37.63
C LEU A 190 -4.96 37.61 -38.72
N THR A 191 -5.20 38.88 -38.47
CA THR A 191 -5.69 39.82 -39.47
C THR A 191 -4.57 40.79 -39.82
N PHE A 192 -4.03 40.64 -41.02
CA PHE A 192 -3.05 41.55 -41.59
C PHE A 192 -3.77 42.62 -42.39
N THR A 193 -3.37 43.87 -42.21
CA THR A 193 -3.76 45.00 -43.05
C THR A 193 -2.49 45.54 -43.69
N PHE A 194 -2.42 45.43 -45.00
CA PHE A 194 -1.31 45.87 -45.81
C PHE A 194 -1.75 47.10 -46.63
N ASP A 195 -1.31 48.27 -46.18
CA ASP A 195 -1.49 49.54 -46.86
C ASP A 195 -0.30 49.79 -47.77
N PHE A 196 -0.57 50.14 -49.03
CA PHE A 196 0.47 50.54 -49.96
C PHE A 196 0.02 51.68 -50.87
N ASN A 197 0.92 52.63 -51.05
CA ASN A 197 0.81 53.71 -52.01
C ASN A 197 2.01 53.70 -52.95
N LEU A 198 1.78 53.21 -54.16
CA LEU A 198 2.78 52.99 -55.18
C LEU A 198 2.40 53.77 -56.45
N THR A 199 3.33 54.60 -56.92
CA THR A 199 3.25 55.27 -58.21
C THR A 199 4.25 54.65 -59.17
N PHE A 200 3.80 54.27 -60.37
CA PHE A 200 4.67 53.75 -61.41
C PHE A 200 4.39 54.43 -62.74
N GLY A 201 5.40 54.56 -63.58
CA GLY A 201 5.25 55.31 -64.82
C GLY A 201 6.52 55.34 -65.65
N PHE A 202 6.53 56.25 -66.62
CA PHE A 202 7.73 56.59 -67.37
C PHE A 202 7.80 58.08 -67.71
N ASP A 203 9.01 58.62 -67.63
CA ASP A 203 9.37 59.94 -68.12
C ASP A 203 9.47 59.92 -69.66
N ARG A 204 8.70 60.76 -70.35
CA ARG A 204 8.70 60.89 -71.82
C ARG A 204 9.81 61.80 -72.33
N THR A 205 10.52 62.50 -71.46
CA THR A 205 11.60 63.43 -71.82
C THR A 205 12.94 62.74 -72.05
N VAL A 206 13.11 61.50 -71.58
CA VAL A 206 14.33 60.71 -71.80
C VAL A 206 14.38 60.09 -73.19
N ALA A 207 15.60 59.75 -73.66
CA ALA A 207 15.84 59.30 -75.03
C ALA A 207 15.20 57.93 -75.37
N SER A 208 15.00 57.07 -74.37
CA SER A 208 14.30 55.79 -74.49
C SER A 208 13.25 55.69 -73.39
N ILE A 209 12.02 55.28 -73.74
CA ILE A 209 10.94 55.10 -72.76
C ILE A 209 11.33 54.06 -71.69
N SER A 210 12.13 53.05 -72.05
CA SER A 210 12.66 52.05 -71.09
C SER A 210 13.53 52.66 -70.00
N ASP A 211 14.29 53.72 -70.32
CA ASP A 211 15.23 54.37 -69.41
C ASP A 211 14.52 55.39 -68.51
N GLY A 212 13.28 55.75 -68.88
CA GLY A 212 12.43 56.69 -68.17
C GLY A 212 11.51 56.00 -67.17
N VAL A 213 11.49 54.66 -67.14
CA VAL A 213 10.68 53.87 -66.22
C VAL A 213 11.07 54.16 -64.77
N PHE A 214 10.07 54.43 -63.95
CA PHE A 214 10.25 54.60 -62.50
C PHE A 214 9.13 53.94 -61.71
N VAL A 215 9.46 53.60 -60.47
CA VAL A 215 8.52 53.27 -59.39
C VAL A 215 8.87 54.12 -58.18
N SER A 216 7.84 54.63 -57.52
CA SER A 216 7.91 55.50 -56.36
C SER A 216 6.96 54.96 -55.30
N LEU A 217 7.45 54.78 -54.08
CA LEU A 217 6.61 54.55 -52.91
C LEU A 217 6.36 55.89 -52.22
N ALA A 218 5.12 56.13 -51.77
CA ALA A 218 4.85 57.32 -50.98
C ALA A 218 5.43 57.18 -49.56
N ASP A 219 6.17 58.20 -49.14
CA ASP A 219 6.86 58.22 -47.85
C ASP A 219 5.89 57.97 -46.68
N HIS A 220 6.20 57.00 -45.82
CA HIS A 220 5.42 56.64 -44.62
C HIS A 220 3.97 56.13 -44.84
N GLU A 221 3.55 55.84 -46.08
CA GLU A 221 2.19 55.35 -46.38
C GLU A 221 2.14 53.84 -46.66
N ASN A 222 3.29 53.18 -46.74
CA ASN A 222 3.41 51.75 -47.04
C ASN A 222 3.65 50.98 -45.75
N THR A 223 2.58 50.40 -45.19
CA THR A 223 2.63 49.75 -43.86
C THR A 223 1.95 48.39 -43.86
N VAL A 224 2.50 47.46 -43.10
CA VAL A 224 1.88 46.19 -42.73
C VAL A 224 1.56 46.28 -41.25
N THR A 225 0.28 46.22 -40.90
CA THR A 225 -0.17 46.07 -39.51
C THR A 225 -0.79 44.70 -39.31
N ALA A 226 -0.66 44.13 -38.12
CA ALA A 226 -1.32 42.88 -37.78
C ALA A 226 -2.00 42.94 -36.41
N SER A 227 -3.12 42.24 -36.30
CA SER A 227 -3.82 41.97 -35.05
C SER A 227 -4.14 40.47 -34.94
N ILE A 228 -4.28 39.97 -33.71
CA ILE A 228 -4.60 38.57 -33.44
C ILE A 228 -5.94 38.46 -32.71
N ALA A 229 -6.75 37.48 -33.09
CA ALA A 229 -7.94 37.07 -32.37
C ALA A 229 -7.86 35.57 -32.05
N VAL A 230 -7.92 35.22 -30.76
CA VAL A 230 -7.97 33.80 -30.35
C VAL A 230 -9.41 33.32 -30.44
N ASN A 231 -9.64 32.26 -31.23
CA ASN A 231 -10.98 31.80 -31.58
C ASN A 231 -11.38 30.51 -30.85
N THR A 232 -10.56 30.04 -29.91
CA THR A 232 -10.85 28.80 -29.17
C THR A 232 -11.97 29.02 -28.15
N THR A 233 -13.08 28.34 -28.36
CA THR A 233 -14.15 28.22 -27.35
C THR A 233 -13.92 27.06 -26.41
N ASP A 234 -13.14 26.07 -26.84
CA ASP A 234 -12.91 24.84 -26.09
C ASP A 234 -11.75 25.04 -25.11
N PRO A 235 -11.93 24.67 -23.82
CA PRO A 235 -10.85 24.69 -22.85
C PRO A 235 -9.67 23.81 -23.27
N VAL A 236 -8.46 24.34 -23.24
CA VAL A 236 -7.24 23.56 -23.51
C VAL A 236 -6.83 22.84 -22.22
N GLN A 237 -6.57 21.54 -22.32
CA GLN A 237 -6.12 20.74 -21.18
C GLN A 237 -4.64 21.03 -20.90
N ALA A 238 -4.28 21.13 -19.63
CA ALA A 238 -2.89 21.28 -19.22
C ALA A 238 -2.68 20.63 -17.84
N SER A 239 -1.43 20.54 -17.38
CA SER A 239 -1.13 20.14 -16.02
C SER A 239 -0.02 20.99 -15.41
N VAL A 240 -0.16 21.35 -14.14
CA VAL A 240 0.90 22.00 -13.35
C VAL A 240 1.42 20.97 -12.36
N GLY A 241 2.62 20.43 -12.62
CA GLY A 241 3.06 19.19 -11.96
C GLY A 241 2.06 18.06 -12.22
N PHE A 242 1.58 17.42 -11.16
CA PHE A 242 0.52 16.41 -11.25
C PHE A 242 -0.90 16.99 -11.11
N LEU A 243 -1.10 18.31 -11.02
CA LEU A 243 -2.45 18.88 -11.00
C LEU A 243 -2.97 19.06 -12.43
N GLY A 244 -4.10 18.42 -12.77
CA GLY A 244 -4.83 18.71 -14.00
C GLY A 244 -5.47 20.10 -13.93
N VAL A 245 -5.27 20.89 -14.97
CA VAL A 245 -5.85 22.23 -15.14
C VAL A 245 -6.40 22.42 -16.54
N THR A 246 -7.23 23.44 -16.71
CA THR A 246 -7.79 23.85 -17.99
C THR A 246 -7.49 25.31 -18.22
N LEU A 247 -7.06 25.64 -19.43
CA LEU A 247 -6.85 27.02 -19.86
C LEU A 247 -8.13 27.50 -20.52
N VAL A 248 -8.73 28.54 -19.96
CA VAL A 248 -10.04 29.02 -20.39
C VAL A 248 -9.99 30.49 -20.79
N ASN A 249 -10.80 30.85 -21.79
CA ASN A 249 -10.91 32.23 -22.28
C ASN A 249 -9.52 32.87 -22.55
N PRO A 250 -8.64 32.21 -23.33
CA PRO A 250 -7.35 32.78 -23.67
C PRO A 250 -7.54 34.15 -24.34
N THR A 251 -6.70 35.10 -23.97
CA THR A 251 -6.68 36.44 -24.58
C THR A 251 -5.30 36.66 -25.16
N ALA A 252 -5.22 36.99 -26.45
CA ALA A 252 -3.98 37.43 -27.07
C ALA A 252 -4.13 38.87 -27.57
N ALA A 253 -3.04 39.61 -27.47
CA ALA A 253 -2.85 40.90 -28.10
C ALA A 253 -1.58 40.83 -28.95
N LEU A 254 -1.70 41.30 -30.18
CA LEU A 254 -0.59 41.47 -31.12
C LEU A 254 -0.71 42.88 -31.64
N ASN A 255 0.29 43.70 -31.38
CA ASN A 255 0.44 44.97 -32.06
C ASN A 255 1.69 44.85 -32.92
N LEU A 256 1.50 44.73 -34.23
CA LEU A 256 2.60 44.64 -35.17
C LEU A 256 2.45 45.78 -36.17
N THR A 257 3.55 46.49 -36.42
CA THR A 257 3.63 47.50 -37.47
C THR A 257 5.00 47.40 -38.12
N ALA A 258 5.01 47.13 -39.42
CA ALA A 258 6.19 47.15 -40.26
C ALA A 258 5.96 48.16 -41.39
N GLU A 259 6.75 49.21 -41.41
CA GLU A 259 6.71 50.25 -42.43
C GLU A 259 7.90 50.06 -43.35
N PHE A 260 7.67 50.14 -44.66
CA PHE A 260 8.74 50.07 -45.63
C PHE A 260 8.65 51.21 -46.63
N ASP A 261 9.80 51.78 -46.98
CA ASP A 261 9.87 52.88 -47.92
C ASP A 261 11.07 52.70 -48.84
N THR A 262 11.03 53.31 -50.02
CA THR A 262 12.18 53.36 -50.91
C THR A 262 13.20 54.37 -50.43
N THR A 263 14.49 54.04 -50.50
CA THR A 263 15.58 54.97 -50.15
C THR A 263 15.69 56.15 -51.12
N SER A 264 14.99 56.08 -52.27
CA SER A 264 14.88 57.15 -53.28
C SER A 264 13.48 57.21 -53.87
N GLN A 265 12.95 58.43 -54.07
CA GLN A 265 11.60 58.64 -54.61
C GLN A 265 11.37 58.08 -56.02
N ASN A 266 12.40 57.84 -56.82
CA ASN A 266 12.26 57.28 -58.18
C ASN A 266 13.23 56.12 -58.36
N VAL A 267 12.77 54.91 -58.07
CA VAL A 267 13.52 53.67 -58.26
C VAL A 267 13.42 53.26 -59.73
N THR A 268 14.56 53.06 -60.40
CA THR A 268 14.56 52.65 -61.81
C THR A 268 14.25 51.17 -61.97
N LEU A 269 13.90 50.74 -63.18
CA LEU A 269 13.72 49.31 -63.49
C LEU A 269 14.96 48.46 -63.16
N ALA A 270 16.16 49.01 -63.40
CA ALA A 270 17.42 48.33 -63.11
C ALA A 270 17.60 48.12 -61.60
N ASP A 271 17.25 49.12 -60.81
CA ASP A 271 17.30 49.06 -59.34
C ASP A 271 16.29 48.02 -58.83
N LEU A 272 15.04 48.08 -59.28
CA LEU A 272 14.03 47.07 -58.93
C LEU A 272 14.46 45.67 -59.33
N SER A 273 15.15 45.48 -60.46
CA SER A 273 15.63 44.16 -60.89
C SER A 273 16.92 43.70 -60.19
N SER A 274 17.54 44.56 -59.37
CA SER A 274 18.79 44.23 -58.68
C SER A 274 18.58 43.15 -57.60
N GLY A 275 19.65 42.42 -57.29
CA GLY A 275 19.59 41.32 -56.32
C GLY A 275 19.60 41.75 -54.85
N ASP A 276 19.83 43.03 -54.53
CA ASP A 276 19.99 43.51 -53.15
C ASP A 276 18.92 44.54 -52.76
N LEU A 277 17.73 44.04 -52.44
CA LEU A 277 16.59 44.86 -52.06
C LEU A 277 16.85 45.69 -50.79
N LYS A 278 17.77 45.26 -49.91
CA LYS A 278 18.12 45.96 -48.67
C LYS A 278 18.75 47.33 -48.91
N SER A 279 19.30 47.58 -50.10
CA SER A 279 19.85 48.89 -50.47
C SER A 279 18.79 49.87 -50.98
N LEU A 280 17.61 49.36 -51.34
CA LEU A 280 16.54 50.10 -51.98
C LEU A 280 15.35 50.34 -51.07
N VAL A 281 15.14 49.47 -50.09
CA VAL A 281 14.00 49.54 -49.18
C VAL A 281 14.51 49.68 -47.74
N ASP A 282 14.12 50.77 -47.09
CA ASP A 282 14.26 50.93 -45.65
C ASP A 282 13.04 50.29 -44.97
N LEU A 283 13.28 49.24 -44.19
CA LEU A 283 12.26 48.54 -43.41
C LEU A 283 12.41 48.92 -41.94
N THR A 284 11.38 49.51 -41.35
CA THR A 284 11.30 49.78 -39.92
C THR A 284 10.16 48.98 -39.30
N SER A 285 10.48 48.16 -38.31
CA SER A 285 9.52 47.24 -37.71
C SER A 285 9.42 47.49 -36.20
N SER A 286 8.23 47.35 -35.66
CA SER A 286 7.97 47.35 -34.23
C SER A 286 6.80 46.43 -33.92
N GLY A 287 6.83 45.82 -32.75
CA GLY A 287 5.67 45.12 -32.26
C GLY A 287 5.88 44.44 -30.93
N ASP A 288 4.75 44.19 -30.27
CA ASP A 288 4.65 43.46 -29.02
C ASP A 288 3.61 42.34 -29.15
N PHE A 289 3.85 41.27 -28.39
CA PHE A 289 2.94 40.15 -28.28
C PHE A 289 2.70 39.82 -26.82
N ASP A 290 1.42 39.70 -26.46
CA ASP A 290 1.00 39.25 -25.14
C ASP A 290 -0.05 38.16 -25.31
N LEU A 291 0.21 36.99 -24.75
CA LEU A 291 -0.76 35.90 -24.63
C LEU A 291 -0.98 35.61 -23.17
N THR A 292 -2.21 35.84 -22.70
CA THR A 292 -2.64 35.50 -21.34
C THR A 292 -3.58 34.30 -21.39
N LEU A 293 -3.25 33.26 -20.63
CA LEU A 293 -3.97 31.98 -20.52
C LEU A 293 -4.45 31.80 -19.08
N PRO A 294 -5.70 32.22 -18.76
CA PRO A 294 -6.28 32.01 -17.44
C PRO A 294 -6.41 30.52 -17.10
N ILE A 295 -6.03 30.15 -15.89
CA ILE A 295 -6.06 28.77 -15.40
C ILE A 295 -7.34 28.51 -14.60
N GLN A 296 -7.96 27.36 -14.83
CA GLN A 296 -9.01 26.79 -13.99
C GLN A 296 -8.69 25.35 -13.61
N THR A 297 -9.17 24.91 -12.45
CA THR A 297 -9.10 23.50 -12.03
C THR A 297 -10.43 23.08 -11.42
N THR A 298 -10.72 21.79 -11.50
CA THR A 298 -11.89 21.16 -10.87
C THR A 298 -11.61 20.66 -9.46
N LEU A 299 -10.35 20.70 -9.00
CA LEU A 299 -9.98 20.25 -7.65
C LEU A 299 -10.51 21.24 -6.61
N ALA A 300 -11.28 20.73 -5.65
CA ALA A 300 -11.87 21.54 -4.60
C ALA A 300 -10.79 22.13 -3.67
N GLY A 301 -10.96 23.41 -3.31
CA GLY A 301 -10.09 24.11 -2.36
C GLY A 301 -8.87 24.80 -2.96
N VAL A 302 -8.55 24.58 -4.24
CA VAL A 302 -7.47 25.32 -4.94
C VAL A 302 -7.96 26.71 -5.32
N ASN A 303 -7.30 27.77 -4.82
CA ASN A 303 -7.61 29.12 -5.23
C ASN A 303 -6.88 29.48 -6.53
N VAL A 304 -7.57 29.32 -7.65
CA VAL A 304 -7.08 29.73 -8.98
C VAL A 304 -7.46 31.18 -9.34
N ALA A 305 -7.96 31.98 -8.39
CA ALA A 305 -8.35 33.36 -8.68
C ALA A 305 -7.12 34.18 -9.12
N GLY A 306 -7.11 34.60 -10.39
CA GLY A 306 -6.00 35.32 -11.00
C GLY A 306 -4.84 34.43 -11.44
N ALA A 307 -4.97 33.11 -11.33
CA ALA A 307 -3.96 32.19 -11.84
C ALA A 307 -3.92 32.24 -13.38
N LYS A 308 -2.75 32.45 -13.96
CA LYS A 308 -2.56 32.56 -15.40
C LYS A 308 -1.14 32.19 -15.81
N VAL A 309 -1.03 31.70 -17.03
CA VAL A 309 0.22 31.67 -17.79
C VAL A 309 0.22 32.88 -18.70
N GLN A 310 1.34 33.58 -18.79
CA GLN A 310 1.50 34.72 -19.68
C GLN A 310 2.78 34.59 -20.49
N VAL A 311 2.64 34.72 -21.81
CA VAL A 311 3.76 34.88 -22.75
C VAL A 311 3.82 36.34 -23.12
N HIS A 312 4.95 36.98 -22.86
CA HIS A 312 5.16 38.38 -23.18
C HIS A 312 6.43 38.55 -24.00
N ASP A 313 6.30 39.12 -25.18
CA ASP A 313 7.42 39.55 -26.01
C ASP A 313 7.26 41.05 -26.26
N ALA A 314 8.16 41.83 -25.66
CA ALA A 314 8.14 43.28 -25.77
C ALA A 314 8.63 43.79 -27.14
N MET A 315 9.36 42.96 -27.91
CA MET A 315 10.00 43.34 -29.16
C MET A 315 10.09 42.14 -30.13
N LEU A 316 9.00 41.88 -30.87
CA LEU A 316 8.85 40.74 -31.81
C LEU A 316 9.99 40.51 -32.81
N PHE A 317 10.72 41.57 -33.13
CA PHE A 317 11.75 41.58 -34.16
C PHE A 317 13.17 41.57 -33.60
N ASP A 318 13.36 41.47 -32.30
CA ASP A 318 14.70 41.35 -31.72
C ASP A 318 15.16 39.88 -31.66
N SER A 319 16.29 39.62 -31.00
CA SER A 319 16.80 38.26 -30.79
C SER A 319 16.49 37.71 -29.40
N THR A 320 15.73 38.44 -28.60
CA THR A 320 15.36 38.07 -27.24
C THR A 320 14.21 37.07 -27.31
N ALA A 321 14.34 35.96 -26.60
CA ALA A 321 13.24 35.00 -26.53
C ALA A 321 12.06 35.60 -25.73
N PRO A 322 10.81 35.24 -26.05
CA PRO A 322 9.65 35.64 -25.26
C PRO A 322 9.81 35.29 -23.78
N GLU A 323 9.34 36.16 -22.91
CA GLU A 323 9.28 35.92 -21.47
C GLU A 323 8.04 35.08 -21.13
N PHE A 324 8.25 33.96 -20.44
CA PHE A 324 7.18 33.09 -19.96
C PHE A 324 7.04 33.27 -18.46
N THR A 325 5.87 33.76 -18.03
CA THR A 325 5.56 33.93 -16.61
C THR A 325 4.38 33.06 -16.21
N PHE A 326 4.48 32.50 -15.01
CA PHE A 326 3.42 31.74 -14.37
C PHE A 326 3.02 32.45 -13.09
N ALA A 327 1.77 32.85 -12.98
CA ALA A 327 1.21 33.42 -11.76
C ALA A 327 0.19 32.44 -11.20
N GLY A 328 0.46 31.85 -10.04
CA GLY A 328 -0.42 30.85 -9.42
C GLY A 328 0.10 30.40 -8.05
N PRO A 329 -0.06 31.19 -6.99
CA PRO A 329 0.61 30.96 -5.71
C PRO A 329 0.28 29.60 -5.06
N ASP A 330 -0.94 29.10 -5.25
CA ASP A 330 -1.36 27.78 -4.73
C ASP A 330 -0.93 26.62 -5.65
N LEU A 331 -0.60 26.90 -6.90
CA LEU A 331 -0.35 25.88 -7.92
C LEU A 331 1.09 25.37 -7.88
N ASP A 332 2.02 26.18 -7.38
CA ASP A 332 3.45 25.82 -7.27
C ASP A 332 3.65 24.58 -6.38
N SER A 333 2.85 24.42 -5.34
CA SER A 333 2.89 23.24 -4.46
C SER A 333 2.66 21.92 -5.21
N PHE A 334 1.87 21.91 -6.29
CA PHE A 334 1.61 20.68 -7.05
C PHE A 334 2.80 20.23 -7.91
N ARG A 335 3.86 21.03 -7.99
CA ARG A 335 5.11 20.64 -8.67
C ARG A 335 6.05 19.81 -7.78
N THR A 336 5.81 19.75 -6.47
CA THR A 336 6.72 19.07 -5.54
C THR A 336 6.63 17.55 -5.61
N ILE A 337 5.57 17.01 -6.23
CA ILE A 337 5.30 15.58 -6.29
C ILE A 337 4.98 15.20 -7.74
N SER A 338 5.65 14.17 -8.24
CA SER A 338 5.32 13.54 -9.52
C SER A 338 4.35 12.37 -9.31
N PRO A 339 3.57 11.95 -10.32
CA PRO A 339 2.73 10.76 -10.22
C PRO A 339 3.48 9.51 -9.74
N ASN A 340 4.68 9.27 -10.27
CA ASN A 340 5.54 8.15 -9.86
C ASN A 340 6.07 8.31 -8.43
N GLY A 341 6.39 9.54 -8.01
CA GLY A 341 6.78 9.84 -6.64
C GLY A 341 5.66 9.52 -5.64
N LEU A 342 4.41 9.83 -6.00
CA LEU A 342 3.24 9.48 -5.19
C LEU A 342 3.05 7.96 -5.10
N VAL A 343 3.04 7.26 -6.24
CA VAL A 343 2.95 5.79 -6.26
C VAL A 343 4.05 5.16 -5.40
N SER A 344 5.29 5.64 -5.51
CA SER A 344 6.41 5.12 -4.73
C SER A 344 6.21 5.33 -3.22
N ALA A 345 5.71 6.50 -2.80
CA ALA A 345 5.41 6.77 -1.39
C ALA A 345 4.26 5.88 -0.87
N LEU A 346 3.22 5.65 -1.68
CA LEU A 346 2.15 4.73 -1.35
C LEU A 346 2.62 3.28 -1.28
N SER A 347 3.53 2.86 -2.17
CA SER A 347 4.16 1.53 -2.12
C SER A 347 5.00 1.34 -0.86
N GLN A 348 5.74 2.37 -0.43
CA GLN A 348 6.43 2.32 0.85
C GLN A 348 5.44 2.15 2.00
N ALA A 349 4.34 2.91 2.00
CA ALA A 349 3.30 2.75 3.00
C ALA A 349 2.69 1.34 3.01
N ALA A 350 2.41 0.77 1.83
CA ALA A 350 1.87 -0.59 1.72
C ALA A 350 2.85 -1.66 2.21
N ASN A 351 4.15 -1.52 1.90
CA ASN A 351 5.18 -2.43 2.39
C ASN A 351 5.26 -2.39 3.91
N VAL A 352 5.17 -1.19 4.50
CA VAL A 352 5.15 -1.05 5.96
C VAL A 352 3.89 -1.67 6.53
N LEU A 353 2.70 -1.38 5.99
CA LEU A 353 1.44 -2.01 6.40
C LEU A 353 1.43 -3.54 6.23
N ASN A 354 2.24 -4.07 5.31
CA ASN A 354 2.43 -5.50 5.10
C ASN A 354 3.32 -6.14 6.18
N GLU A 355 4.19 -5.37 6.81
CA GLU A 355 5.03 -5.79 7.94
C GLU A 355 4.33 -5.64 9.28
N VAL A 356 3.23 -4.85 9.34
CA VAL A 356 2.48 -4.69 10.57
C VAL A 356 1.49 -5.85 10.74
N ASP A 357 1.84 -6.83 11.58
CA ASP A 357 0.93 -7.87 12.06
C ASP A 357 -0.06 -7.29 13.10
N VAL A 358 -0.89 -6.33 12.68
CA VAL A 358 -1.89 -5.70 13.58
C VAL A 358 -2.89 -6.75 14.09
N PHE A 359 -3.18 -7.77 13.26
CA PHE A 359 -4.12 -8.85 13.56
C PHE A 359 -3.43 -10.11 14.07
N ASP A 360 -2.38 -9.98 14.87
CA ASP A 360 -1.66 -11.12 15.48
C ASP A 360 -2.46 -11.82 16.61
N ILE A 361 -3.72 -12.14 16.34
CA ILE A 361 -4.58 -12.93 17.23
C ILE A 361 -4.64 -14.36 16.73
N VAL A 362 -4.41 -15.32 17.64
CA VAL A 362 -4.60 -16.73 17.33
C VAL A 362 -6.08 -16.98 17.05
N ILE A 363 -6.37 -17.55 15.88
CA ILE A 363 -7.72 -18.01 15.54
C ILE A 363 -7.98 -19.27 16.39
N PRO A 364 -9.02 -19.29 17.24
CA PRO A 364 -9.33 -20.46 18.06
C PRO A 364 -9.46 -21.73 17.22
N PHE A 365 -9.01 -22.86 17.77
CA PHE A 365 -9.09 -24.19 17.16
C PHE A 365 -8.25 -24.41 15.89
N THR A 366 -7.23 -23.60 15.61
CA THR A 366 -6.41 -23.75 14.39
C THR A 366 -4.99 -24.26 14.64
N GLY A 367 -4.69 -24.72 15.86
CA GLY A 367 -3.35 -25.15 16.24
C GLY A 367 -2.34 -24.00 16.30
N GLY A 368 -2.80 -22.78 16.61
CA GLY A 368 -1.96 -21.60 16.73
C GLY A 368 -1.82 -20.77 15.45
N LYS A 369 -2.74 -20.88 14.49
CA LYS A 369 -2.73 -20.00 13.31
C LYS A 369 -3.23 -18.61 13.68
N HIS A 370 -2.59 -17.59 13.15
CA HIS A 370 -2.91 -16.20 13.44
C HIS A 370 -3.80 -15.59 12.35
N LEU A 371 -4.64 -14.63 12.73
CA LEU A 371 -5.50 -13.91 11.79
C LEU A 371 -4.69 -13.10 10.77
N SER A 372 -3.51 -12.60 11.16
CA SER A 372 -2.54 -11.94 10.27
C SER A 372 -2.04 -12.84 9.12
N GLU A 373 -2.05 -14.18 9.28
CA GLU A 373 -1.71 -15.10 8.19
C GLU A 373 -2.76 -15.11 7.06
N ILE A 374 -3.98 -14.66 7.37
CA ILE A 374 -5.12 -14.62 6.44
C ILE A 374 -5.40 -13.19 5.98
N LEU A 375 -5.38 -12.26 6.94
CA LEU A 375 -5.68 -10.84 6.75
C LEU A 375 -4.38 -10.04 6.67
N ASN A 376 -3.98 -9.70 5.44
CA ASN A 376 -2.85 -8.84 5.20
C ASN A 376 -3.32 -7.45 4.73
N ILE A 377 -3.24 -6.45 5.63
CA ILE A 377 -3.65 -5.07 5.35
C ILE A 377 -2.82 -4.48 4.21
N GLY A 378 -1.50 -4.70 4.20
CA GLY A 378 -0.62 -4.21 3.15
C GLY A 378 -0.99 -4.75 1.77
N HIS A 379 -1.34 -6.04 1.67
CA HIS A 379 -1.81 -6.64 0.42
C HIS A 379 -3.16 -6.07 -0.02
N ALA A 380 -4.13 -5.96 0.90
CA ALA A 380 -5.42 -5.34 0.58
C ALA A 380 -5.27 -3.88 0.13
N PHE A 381 -4.43 -3.10 0.83
CA PHE A 381 -4.10 -1.73 0.46
C PHE A 381 -3.43 -1.67 -0.92
N ALA A 382 -2.44 -2.52 -1.19
CA ALA A 382 -1.78 -2.57 -2.49
C ALA A 382 -2.78 -2.90 -3.61
N SER A 383 -3.61 -3.93 -3.41
CA SER A 383 -4.63 -4.36 -4.38
C SER A 383 -5.69 -3.29 -4.67
N GLN A 384 -6.14 -2.56 -3.65
CA GLN A 384 -7.24 -1.60 -3.78
C GLN A 384 -6.79 -0.18 -4.12
N ILE A 385 -5.53 0.18 -3.84
CA ILE A 385 -5.03 1.55 -4.00
C ILE A 385 -3.85 1.62 -4.97
N ILE A 386 -2.85 0.77 -4.84
CA ILE A 386 -1.62 0.85 -5.66
C ILE A 386 -1.84 0.24 -7.04
N ASP A 387 -2.37 -0.98 -7.12
CA ASP A 387 -2.57 -1.68 -8.39
C ASP A 387 -3.47 -0.90 -9.36
N PRO A 388 -4.59 -0.28 -8.93
CA PRO A 388 -5.41 0.55 -9.81
C PRO A 388 -4.71 1.86 -10.22
N SER A 389 -3.73 2.30 -9.44
CA SER A 389 -2.98 3.54 -9.65
C SER A 389 -1.69 3.33 -10.46
N THR A 390 -1.33 2.09 -10.79
CA THR A 390 -0.15 1.75 -11.59
C THR A 390 -0.53 1.31 -12.98
N ARG A 391 0.40 1.38 -13.93
CA ARG A 391 0.17 0.85 -15.27
C ARG A 391 0.20 -0.69 -15.22
N PRO A 392 -0.75 -1.39 -15.89
CA PRO A 392 -0.79 -2.86 -15.89
C PRO A 392 0.47 -3.54 -16.44
N ASP A 393 1.26 -2.83 -17.25
CA ASP A 393 2.44 -3.35 -17.94
C ASP A 393 3.77 -3.14 -17.20
N SER A 394 3.84 -2.18 -16.26
CA SER A 394 5.09 -1.86 -15.54
C SER A 394 5.04 -2.14 -14.04
N GLY A 395 3.84 -2.28 -13.45
CA GLY A 395 3.63 -2.58 -12.02
C GLY A 395 4.25 -1.58 -11.02
N SER A 396 4.88 -0.51 -11.52
CA SER A 396 5.68 0.44 -10.73
C SER A 396 5.59 1.87 -11.25
N GLU A 397 5.16 2.08 -12.50
CA GLU A 397 4.89 3.41 -13.03
C GLU A 397 3.42 3.79 -12.80
N ALA A 398 3.18 5.07 -12.56
CA ALA A 398 1.83 5.59 -12.37
C ALA A 398 0.95 5.40 -13.62
N GLY A 399 -0.24 4.87 -13.40
CA GLY A 399 -1.32 4.74 -14.40
C GLY A 399 -2.07 6.04 -14.66
N PHE A 400 -1.73 7.11 -13.94
CA PHE A 400 -2.35 8.43 -14.02
C PHE A 400 -1.30 9.52 -14.31
N GLY A 401 -1.71 10.58 -15.01
CA GLY A 401 -0.91 11.78 -15.23
C GLY A 401 -1.32 12.96 -14.34
N THR A 402 -2.52 12.92 -13.76
CA THR A 402 -3.06 14.01 -12.94
C THR A 402 -3.73 13.52 -11.65
N VAL A 403 -3.83 14.39 -10.64
CA VAL A 403 -4.54 14.13 -9.39
C VAL A 403 -6.01 13.80 -9.63
N GLN A 404 -6.67 14.45 -10.60
CA GLN A 404 -8.08 14.16 -10.92
C GLN A 404 -8.26 12.74 -11.46
N GLN A 405 -7.30 12.26 -12.27
CA GLN A 405 -7.29 10.87 -12.72
C GLN A 405 -7.07 9.92 -11.55
N PHE A 406 -6.11 10.22 -10.66
CA PHE A 406 -5.88 9.43 -9.44
C PHE A 406 -7.13 9.37 -8.54
N ILE A 407 -7.81 10.50 -8.31
CA ILE A 407 -9.07 10.56 -7.56
C ILE A 407 -10.10 9.62 -8.19
N SER A 408 -10.26 9.68 -9.52
CA SER A 408 -11.23 8.83 -10.22
C SER A 408 -10.91 7.33 -10.16
N MET A 409 -9.69 6.96 -9.80
CA MET A 409 -9.26 5.56 -9.67
C MET A 409 -9.53 5.01 -8.26
N ILE A 410 -9.26 5.79 -7.20
CA ILE A 410 -9.17 5.24 -5.83
C ILE A 410 -9.92 6.02 -4.74
N ALA A 411 -10.41 7.23 -5.00
CA ALA A 411 -10.90 8.12 -3.95
C ALA A 411 -12.34 8.58 -4.21
N ASP A 412 -13.14 8.62 -3.14
CA ASP A 412 -14.51 9.13 -3.18
C ASP A 412 -14.55 10.65 -3.33
N ALA A 413 -13.56 11.31 -2.75
CA ALA A 413 -13.42 12.76 -2.76
C ALA A 413 -11.97 13.17 -2.50
N ALA A 414 -11.60 14.37 -2.95
CA ALA A 414 -10.37 15.03 -2.53
C ALA A 414 -10.58 16.50 -2.23
N THR A 415 -9.84 17.01 -1.25
CA THR A 415 -9.86 18.42 -0.85
C THR A 415 -8.43 18.91 -0.72
N TYR A 416 -8.14 20.07 -1.32
CA TYR A 416 -6.89 20.78 -1.11
C TYR A 416 -7.08 21.91 -0.09
N SER A 417 -6.13 22.05 0.84
CA SER A 417 -6.06 23.14 1.80
C SER A 417 -4.82 23.97 1.51
N SER A 418 -5.00 25.21 1.01
CA SER A 418 -3.89 26.09 0.65
C SER A 418 -3.08 26.55 1.86
N SER A 419 -3.70 26.71 3.04
CA SER A 419 -3.01 27.13 4.27
C SER A 419 -2.01 26.10 4.79
N SER A 420 -2.36 24.81 4.67
CA SER A 420 -1.48 23.70 5.07
C SER A 420 -0.73 23.09 3.89
N ARG A 421 -1.03 23.52 2.67
CA ARG A 421 -0.57 22.89 1.41
C ARG A 421 -0.84 21.38 1.39
N THR A 422 -1.92 20.94 2.01
CA THR A 422 -2.26 19.51 2.10
C THR A 422 -3.34 19.14 1.12
N LEU A 423 -3.13 18.01 0.44
CA LEU A 423 -4.12 17.36 -0.40
C LEU A 423 -4.62 16.11 0.32
N GLU A 424 -5.89 16.11 0.72
CA GLU A 424 -6.51 14.98 1.42
C GLU A 424 -7.46 14.24 0.46
N PHE A 425 -7.28 12.93 0.35
CA PHE A 425 -8.17 12.01 -0.35
C PHE A 425 -8.98 11.25 0.70
N THR A 426 -10.28 11.18 0.54
CA THR A 426 -11.11 10.24 1.32
C THR A 426 -11.19 8.94 0.53
N VAL A 427 -10.69 7.87 1.13
CA VAL A 427 -10.62 6.54 0.50
C VAL A 427 -11.48 5.59 1.30
N SER A 428 -12.27 4.79 0.59
CA SER A 428 -12.95 3.63 1.17
C SER A 428 -12.86 2.44 0.22
N PHE A 429 -12.65 1.25 0.78
CA PHE A 429 -12.65 0.01 0.03
C PHE A 429 -13.09 -1.17 0.89
N ASP A 430 -13.65 -2.17 0.23
CA ASP A 430 -13.94 -3.49 0.80
C ASP A 430 -13.04 -4.50 0.08
N HIS A 431 -12.32 -5.31 0.86
CA HIS A 431 -11.45 -6.36 0.32
C HIS A 431 -11.87 -7.72 0.90
N ILE A 432 -12.19 -8.66 0.01
CA ILE A 432 -12.53 -10.03 0.36
C ILE A 432 -11.29 -10.88 0.10
N PHE A 433 -10.81 -11.57 1.12
CA PHE A 433 -9.68 -12.49 1.01
C PHE A 433 -10.14 -13.85 0.52
N ASP A 434 -9.23 -14.60 -0.11
CA ASP A 434 -9.52 -15.98 -0.51
C ASP A 434 -9.84 -16.82 0.74
N VAL A 435 -10.87 -17.66 0.64
CA VAL A 435 -11.27 -18.56 1.73
C VAL A 435 -10.12 -19.52 2.04
N VAL A 436 -9.65 -19.49 3.28
CA VAL A 436 -8.57 -20.37 3.75
C VAL A 436 -9.18 -21.52 4.55
N SER A 437 -8.88 -22.75 4.14
CA SER A 437 -9.24 -23.96 4.88
C SER A 437 -8.10 -24.35 5.82
N LEU A 438 -8.28 -24.14 7.12
CA LEU A 438 -7.34 -24.51 8.16
C LEU A 438 -7.70 -25.86 8.77
N ALA A 439 -6.71 -26.64 9.20
CA ALA A 439 -6.97 -27.85 9.98
C ALA A 439 -7.49 -27.44 11.37
N THR A 440 -8.57 -28.06 11.83
CA THR A 440 -9.06 -27.80 13.20
C THR A 440 -8.29 -28.63 14.21
N ASP A 441 -7.77 -27.99 15.25
CA ASP A 441 -7.19 -28.61 16.44
C ASP A 441 -7.97 -28.20 17.69
N PHE A 442 -8.85 -29.09 18.16
CA PHE A 442 -9.58 -28.92 19.42
C PHE A 442 -8.80 -29.47 20.63
N GLY A 443 -7.73 -30.23 20.39
CA GLY A 443 -7.14 -31.20 21.33
C GLY A 443 -6.36 -30.60 22.50
N SER A 444 -6.03 -29.30 22.46
CA SER A 444 -5.37 -28.59 23.57
C SER A 444 -6.28 -27.56 24.27
N SER A 445 -7.28 -27.03 23.55
CA SER A 445 -8.07 -25.88 24.02
C SER A 445 -9.31 -26.27 24.82
N LEU A 446 -9.86 -27.49 24.64
CA LEU A 446 -11.05 -27.96 25.35
C LEU A 446 -10.77 -28.56 26.75
N GLY A 447 -9.52 -28.50 27.25
CA GLY A 447 -9.13 -29.09 28.54
C GLY A 447 -9.24 -30.62 28.58
N ASN A 448 -9.04 -31.24 29.75
CA ASN A 448 -9.02 -32.70 30.00
C ASN A 448 -10.37 -33.44 29.73
N LEU A 449 -11.07 -33.16 28.64
CA LEU A 449 -12.04 -34.07 28.04
C LEU A 449 -11.27 -35.21 27.36
N ASN A 450 -10.68 -36.08 28.18
CA ASN A 450 -9.54 -36.97 27.89
C ASN A 450 -9.63 -37.96 26.70
N ASP A 451 -10.67 -37.96 25.86
CA ASP A 451 -10.79 -38.93 24.75
C ASP A 451 -11.61 -38.44 23.53
N PHE A 452 -11.71 -37.11 23.28
CA PHE A 452 -12.26 -36.61 22.01
C PHE A 452 -11.27 -36.90 20.86
N GLN A 453 -11.58 -37.87 19.99
CA GLN A 453 -10.80 -38.18 18.80
C GLN A 453 -11.56 -37.71 17.55
N LEU A 454 -11.36 -36.44 17.19
CA LEU A 454 -11.84 -35.95 15.89
C LEU A 454 -11.06 -36.65 14.77
N THR A 455 -11.76 -37.07 13.71
CA THR A 455 -11.11 -37.62 12.52
C THR A 455 -10.32 -36.52 11.80
N ALA A 456 -9.23 -36.89 11.14
CA ALA A 456 -8.23 -35.99 10.56
C ALA A 456 -8.73 -35.04 9.45
N ASP A 457 -10.01 -35.11 9.08
CA ASP A 457 -10.59 -34.37 7.95
C ASP A 457 -11.38 -33.11 8.39
N ALA A 458 -11.41 -32.78 9.68
CA ALA A 458 -12.08 -31.58 10.16
C ALA A 458 -11.31 -30.31 9.72
N SER A 459 -12.02 -29.43 9.01
CA SER A 459 -11.47 -28.17 8.48
C SER A 459 -12.31 -26.98 8.91
N LEU A 460 -11.63 -25.87 9.16
CA LEU A 460 -12.17 -24.56 9.46
C LEU A 460 -11.99 -23.69 8.22
N ASN A 461 -13.07 -23.36 7.53
CA ASN A 461 -13.05 -22.37 6.47
C ASN A 461 -13.14 -20.98 7.10
N VAL A 462 -12.17 -20.15 6.80
CA VAL A 462 -12.13 -18.76 7.22
C VAL A 462 -12.40 -17.90 5.99
N ASP A 463 -13.56 -17.25 5.98
CA ASP A 463 -13.95 -16.25 4.98
C ASP A 463 -13.76 -14.87 5.60
N ALA A 464 -12.80 -14.11 5.10
CA ALA A 464 -12.35 -12.88 5.73
C ALA A 464 -12.56 -11.67 4.82
N GLU A 465 -13.03 -10.59 5.42
CA GLU A 465 -13.32 -9.31 4.78
C GLU A 465 -12.62 -8.19 5.56
N LEU A 466 -12.01 -7.26 4.85
CA LEU A 466 -11.47 -6.02 5.39
C LEU A 466 -12.19 -4.84 4.75
N GLN A 467 -12.89 -4.07 5.57
CA GLN A 467 -13.43 -2.78 5.21
C GLN A 467 -12.47 -1.70 5.70
N ALA A 468 -12.15 -0.73 4.85
CA ALA A 468 -11.29 0.37 5.23
C ALA A 468 -11.93 1.71 4.85
N LYS A 469 -11.83 2.69 5.75
CA LYS A 469 -12.32 4.04 5.52
C LYS A 469 -11.47 5.07 6.25
N PHE A 470 -10.63 5.76 5.51
CA PHE A 470 -9.68 6.72 6.05
C PHE A 470 -9.39 7.83 5.04
N LYS A 471 -8.58 8.79 5.46
CA LYS A 471 -8.02 9.82 4.58
C LYS A 471 -6.56 9.54 4.33
N ILE A 472 -6.15 9.67 3.07
CA ILE A 472 -4.73 9.78 2.69
C ILE A 472 -4.47 11.27 2.53
N GLY A 473 -3.60 11.83 3.36
CA GLY A 473 -3.15 13.19 3.23
C GLY A 473 -1.76 13.24 2.61
N ILE A 474 -1.54 14.23 1.75
CA ILE A 474 -0.24 14.52 1.17
C ILE A 474 0.10 15.99 1.45
N VAL A 475 1.22 16.23 2.10
CA VAL A 475 1.80 17.57 2.25
C VAL A 475 2.53 17.92 0.95
N LEU A 476 2.00 18.87 0.19
CA LEU A 476 2.61 19.40 -1.03
C LEU A 476 3.71 20.42 -0.71
N ALA A 477 4.60 20.04 0.21
CA ALA A 477 5.83 20.74 0.49
C ALA A 477 6.96 19.97 -0.19
N GLN A 478 7.97 20.70 -0.66
CA GLN A 478 9.20 20.07 -1.09
C GLN A 478 9.85 19.42 0.14
N PRO A 479 10.22 18.13 0.08
CA PRO A 479 10.99 17.53 1.16
C PRO A 479 12.23 18.38 1.47
N GLY A 480 12.45 18.73 2.73
CA GLY A 480 13.51 19.63 3.17
C GLY A 480 13.17 21.12 3.16
N ALA A 481 11.95 21.53 2.75
CA ALA A 481 11.53 22.94 2.76
C ALA A 481 11.60 23.60 4.15
N THR A 482 11.62 22.82 5.23
CA THR A 482 11.74 23.30 6.61
C THR A 482 13.16 23.70 7.02
N PHE A 483 14.20 23.39 6.22
CA PHE A 483 15.61 23.69 6.54
C PHE A 483 16.01 25.17 6.37
N ASN A 484 15.07 26.05 6.02
CA ASN A 484 15.30 27.49 6.00
C ASN A 484 14.53 28.18 7.15
N PRO A 485 15.09 28.22 8.37
CA PRO A 485 14.46 28.90 9.50
C PRO A 485 14.46 30.42 9.36
N ASP A 486 15.39 30.98 8.57
CA ASP A 486 15.56 32.43 8.41
C ASP A 486 14.62 33.05 7.37
N GLY A 487 13.93 32.22 6.58
CA GLY A 487 12.90 32.63 5.64
C GLY A 487 13.40 33.42 4.43
N ASP A 488 14.72 33.40 4.17
CA ASP A 488 15.33 34.13 3.05
C ASP A 488 15.13 33.45 1.68
N GLY A 489 14.52 32.27 1.67
CA GLY A 489 14.16 31.51 0.48
C GLY A 489 15.30 30.71 -0.13
N VAL A 490 16.50 30.69 0.47
CA VAL A 490 17.55 29.74 0.10
C VAL A 490 17.23 28.39 0.73
N PHE A 491 16.69 27.48 -0.07
CA PHE A 491 16.45 26.10 0.36
C PHE A 491 17.77 25.32 0.24
N GLY A 492 18.03 24.40 1.18
CA GLY A 492 19.14 23.43 1.06
C GLY A 492 20.02 23.31 2.30
N LEU A 493 20.86 22.27 2.30
CA LEU A 493 21.91 22.07 3.29
C LEU A 493 23.01 23.13 3.12
N GLU A 494 23.40 23.76 4.21
CA GLU A 494 24.52 24.69 4.27
C GLU A 494 25.57 24.19 5.27
N ASP A 495 26.74 24.83 5.31
CA ASP A 495 27.81 24.43 6.22
C ASP A 495 27.42 24.65 7.70
N ASP A 496 26.47 25.53 7.98
CA ASP A 496 25.95 25.80 9.32
C ASP A 496 24.71 24.98 9.69
N THR A 497 24.15 24.19 8.76
CA THR A 497 23.05 23.26 9.07
C THR A 497 23.46 22.30 10.18
N ASN A 498 22.68 22.25 11.25
CA ASN A 498 22.99 21.40 12.40
C ASN A 498 22.79 19.92 12.06
N LEU A 499 23.70 19.07 12.50
CA LEU A 499 23.59 17.62 12.36
C LEU A 499 22.41 17.05 13.14
N SER A 500 21.88 17.76 14.14
CA SER A 500 20.64 17.41 14.84
C SER A 500 19.38 17.67 14.00
N GLU A 501 19.46 18.51 12.97
CA GLU A 501 18.31 18.82 12.11
C GLU A 501 18.16 17.80 10.98
N LEU A 502 19.22 17.07 10.64
CA LEU A 502 19.22 16.02 9.61
C LEU A 502 18.22 14.92 9.95
N ASN A 503 17.86 14.12 8.93
CA ASN A 503 16.96 12.99 9.10
C ASN A 503 15.61 13.37 9.73
N GLY A 504 14.99 14.43 9.24
CA GLY A 504 13.72 14.92 9.76
C GLY A 504 13.82 15.45 11.19
N GLY A 505 14.98 15.94 11.62
CA GLY A 505 15.22 16.40 13.00
C GLY A 505 15.59 15.29 13.98
N GLN A 506 15.73 14.03 13.53
CA GLN A 506 16.24 12.94 14.36
C GLN A 506 17.76 13.04 14.57
N GLY A 507 18.43 13.79 13.71
CA GLY A 507 19.86 13.98 13.67
C GLY A 507 20.63 12.74 13.22
N ILE A 508 21.85 12.58 13.73
CA ILE A 508 22.69 11.40 13.47
C ILE A 508 22.98 10.64 14.77
N PRO A 509 22.68 9.33 14.82
CA PRO A 509 22.89 8.51 16.01
C PRO A 509 24.38 8.17 16.19
N THR A 510 25.09 9.01 16.94
CA THR A 510 26.51 8.80 17.32
C THR A 510 26.65 8.03 18.64
N VAL A 511 27.74 7.30 18.81
CA VAL A 511 28.12 6.65 20.08
C VAL A 511 29.45 7.21 20.58
N SER A 512 29.80 6.98 21.85
CA SER A 512 31.10 7.42 22.38
C SER A 512 32.25 6.70 21.66
N GLY A 513 33.19 7.47 21.09
CA GLY A 513 34.37 6.96 20.38
C GLY A 513 34.21 7.02 18.86
N ASN A 514 35.02 6.27 18.12
CA ASN A 514 34.98 6.31 16.65
C ASN A 514 33.65 5.74 16.13
N ASP A 515 32.92 6.50 15.31
CA ASP A 515 31.64 6.12 14.74
C ASP A 515 31.78 5.40 13.40
N LEU A 516 32.78 5.76 12.59
CA LEU A 516 32.97 5.17 11.26
C LEU A 516 34.44 5.07 10.85
N ARG A 517 34.73 4.12 9.96
CA ARG A 517 36.04 3.94 9.31
C ARG A 517 35.91 4.23 7.82
N ILE A 518 36.80 5.08 7.30
CA ILE A 518 36.94 5.37 5.87
C ILE A 518 38.20 4.68 5.37
N THR A 519 38.08 3.94 4.27
CA THR A 519 39.20 3.30 3.58
C THR A 519 39.23 3.79 2.13
N LEU A 520 40.33 4.44 1.74
CA LEU A 520 40.56 4.97 0.39
C LEU A 520 41.18 3.91 -0.54
N ARG A 521 41.17 4.19 -1.84
CA ARG A 521 41.73 3.32 -2.89
C ARG A 521 43.23 3.06 -2.76
N ASP A 522 43.97 4.02 -2.24
CA ASP A 522 45.41 3.87 -1.95
C ASP A 522 45.71 3.07 -0.67
N GLY A 523 44.69 2.53 0.01
CA GLY A 523 44.83 1.78 1.25
C GLY A 523 44.82 2.63 2.51
N THR A 524 44.75 3.96 2.40
CA THR A 524 44.67 4.85 3.57
C THR A 524 43.40 4.58 4.36
N THR A 525 43.54 4.45 5.68
CA THR A 525 42.41 4.32 6.59
C THR A 525 42.37 5.47 7.59
N ALA A 526 41.16 5.88 7.97
CA ALA A 526 40.91 6.83 9.04
C ALA A 526 39.67 6.41 9.82
N ASP A 527 39.79 6.42 11.15
CA ASP A 527 38.65 6.23 12.05
C ASP A 527 38.18 7.62 12.50
N ILE A 528 36.89 7.87 12.40
CA ILE A 528 36.27 9.17 12.61
C ILE A 528 35.28 9.08 13.78
N ASP A 529 35.45 9.97 14.75
CA ASP A 529 34.53 10.20 15.87
C ASP A 529 33.66 11.42 15.55
N LEU A 530 32.34 11.21 15.50
CA LEU A 530 31.34 12.23 15.17
C LEU A 530 30.68 12.82 16.42
N SER A 531 31.00 12.36 17.63
CA SER A 531 30.35 12.81 18.87
C SER A 531 30.58 14.29 19.22
N THR A 532 31.56 14.94 18.58
CA THR A 532 31.86 16.37 18.76
C THR A 532 31.47 17.24 17.57
N VAL A 533 30.93 16.63 16.51
CA VAL A 533 30.59 17.30 15.26
C VAL A 533 29.16 17.85 15.38
N VAL A 534 28.99 19.16 15.15
CA VAL A 534 27.70 19.84 15.37
C VAL A 534 27.02 20.19 14.05
N THR A 535 27.76 20.61 13.02
CA THR A 535 27.18 21.03 11.73
C THR A 535 27.68 20.21 10.54
N ILE A 536 27.03 20.37 9.38
CA ILE A 536 27.51 19.78 8.10
C ILE A 536 28.91 20.29 7.75
N GLY A 537 29.21 21.57 8.01
CA GLY A 537 30.54 22.14 7.81
C GLY A 537 31.60 21.51 8.72
N ASP A 538 31.26 21.22 9.97
CA ASP A 538 32.13 20.46 10.88
C ASP A 538 32.35 19.03 10.35
N LEU A 539 31.28 18.37 9.88
CA LEU A 539 31.35 17.02 9.31
C LEU A 539 32.29 16.99 8.09
N ARG A 540 32.12 17.91 7.14
CA ARG A 540 32.99 18.06 5.97
C ARG A 540 34.45 18.30 6.39
N THR A 541 34.66 19.13 7.40
CA THR A 541 36.00 19.42 7.94
C THR A 541 36.64 18.16 8.52
N VAL A 542 35.92 17.41 9.36
CA VAL A 542 36.42 16.18 9.97
C VAL A 542 36.75 15.13 8.91
N LEU A 543 35.88 14.93 7.92
CA LEU A 543 36.07 13.98 6.82
C LEU A 543 37.24 14.34 5.89
N THR A 544 37.68 15.61 5.86
CA THR A 544 38.77 16.09 4.99
C THR A 544 40.04 16.47 5.76
N SER A 545 40.11 16.14 7.05
CA SER A 545 41.24 16.45 7.94
C SER A 545 42.20 15.27 8.12
N GLY A 546 43.31 15.51 8.83
CA GLY A 546 44.23 14.44 9.25
C GLY A 546 44.84 13.64 8.09
N THR A 547 44.72 12.31 8.17
CA THR A 547 45.25 11.37 7.15
C THR A 547 44.49 11.42 5.84
N LEU A 548 43.30 12.04 5.81
CA LEU A 548 42.45 12.18 4.61
C LEU A 548 42.67 13.52 3.88
N SER A 549 43.48 14.43 4.44
CA SER A 549 43.67 15.78 3.88
C SER A 549 44.27 15.76 2.47
N GLY A 550 43.56 16.37 1.51
CA GLY A 550 43.90 16.38 0.09
C GLY A 550 43.67 15.05 -0.64
N ARG A 551 43.15 14.04 0.07
CA ARG A 551 42.85 12.69 -0.45
C ARG A 551 41.35 12.45 -0.59
N LEU A 552 40.56 13.00 0.33
CA LEU A 552 39.11 12.99 0.27
C LEU A 552 38.59 14.40 0.04
N GLU A 553 37.56 14.53 -0.78
CA GLU A 553 36.82 15.77 -0.99
C GLU A 553 35.34 15.53 -0.67
N VAL A 554 34.70 16.49 0.02
CA VAL A 554 33.27 16.43 0.32
C VAL A 554 32.59 17.66 -0.26
N LEU A 555 31.74 17.42 -1.25
CA LEU A 555 30.95 18.42 -1.96
C LEU A 555 29.49 18.32 -1.51
N PHE A 556 28.71 19.37 -1.75
CA PHE A 556 27.26 19.26 -1.68
C PHE A 556 26.72 18.54 -2.91
N ASP A 557 25.67 17.75 -2.71
CA ASP A 557 24.85 17.28 -3.80
C ASP A 557 23.80 18.33 -4.15
N GLU A 558 24.05 19.11 -5.20
CA GLU A 558 23.12 20.12 -5.70
C GLU A 558 21.97 19.47 -6.49
N SER A 559 20.74 19.79 -6.10
CA SER A 559 19.51 19.54 -6.84
C SER A 559 18.91 20.88 -7.29
N THR A 560 18.00 20.85 -8.26
CA THR A 560 17.28 22.04 -8.72
C THR A 560 15.88 22.02 -8.13
N ASP A 561 15.51 23.08 -7.44
CA ASP A 561 14.15 23.32 -6.95
C ASP A 561 13.21 23.41 -8.17
N LEU A 562 12.23 22.51 -8.23
CA LEU A 562 11.27 22.42 -9.32
C LEU A 562 10.33 23.64 -9.38
N ILE A 563 10.20 24.40 -8.29
CA ILE A 563 9.38 25.60 -8.18
C ILE A 563 10.18 26.84 -8.57
N THR A 564 11.27 27.12 -7.84
CA THR A 564 12.03 28.38 -8.03
C THR A 564 13.09 28.29 -9.12
N ARG A 565 13.44 27.07 -9.57
CA ARG A 565 14.65 26.77 -10.35
C ARG A 565 15.96 27.16 -9.65
N GLY A 566 15.89 27.52 -8.36
CA GLY A 566 17.05 27.70 -7.51
C GLY A 566 17.77 26.37 -7.32
N ARG A 567 19.10 26.40 -7.19
CA ARG A 567 19.83 25.20 -6.78
C ARG A 567 19.83 25.11 -5.27
N PHE A 568 19.61 23.91 -4.75
CA PHE A 568 19.68 23.62 -3.33
C PHE A 568 20.50 22.36 -3.08
N ASN A 569 21.17 22.31 -1.94
CA ASN A 569 21.95 21.15 -1.56
C ASN A 569 21.04 20.12 -0.87
N GLN A 570 20.88 18.93 -1.44
CA GLN A 570 20.03 17.87 -0.88
C GLN A 570 20.82 16.84 -0.04
N GLY A 571 22.13 16.73 -0.28
CA GLY A 571 23.01 15.76 0.37
C GLY A 571 24.48 16.13 0.22
N LEU A 572 25.35 15.13 0.35
CA LEU A 572 26.79 15.25 0.19
C LEU A 572 27.30 14.26 -0.89
N ILE A 573 28.36 14.65 -1.57
CA ILE A 573 29.13 13.80 -2.49
C ILE A 573 30.54 13.69 -1.91
N VAL A 574 30.92 12.49 -1.51
CA VAL A 574 32.24 12.19 -0.97
C VAL A 574 33.10 11.56 -2.06
N VAL A 575 34.14 12.25 -2.50
CA VAL A 575 35.00 11.87 -3.63
C VAL A 575 36.39 11.48 -3.14
N ASP A 576 36.83 10.27 -3.50
CA ASP A 576 38.19 9.78 -3.26
C ASP A 576 39.13 10.18 -4.41
N ARG A 577 40.04 11.12 -4.13
CA ARG A 577 41.03 11.65 -5.08
C ARG A 577 42.31 10.81 -5.15
N THR A 578 42.40 9.72 -4.39
CA THR A 578 43.58 8.83 -4.41
C THR A 578 43.54 7.85 -5.58
N THR A 579 44.70 7.32 -5.95
CA THR A 579 44.84 6.28 -6.98
C THR A 579 45.52 5.06 -6.37
N GLY A 580 45.00 3.85 -6.60
CA GLY A 580 45.59 2.60 -6.07
C GLY A 580 44.78 1.37 -6.48
N THR A 581 45.42 0.19 -6.41
CA THR A 581 44.81 -1.13 -6.72
C THR A 581 44.59 -1.98 -5.45
N ASP A 582 44.98 -1.48 -4.28
CA ASP A 582 44.98 -2.28 -3.05
C ASP A 582 43.59 -2.34 -2.42
N ASN A 583 42.75 -1.33 -2.66
CA ASN A 583 41.30 -1.39 -2.50
C ASN A 583 40.69 -0.79 -3.76
N ASP A 584 39.99 -1.58 -4.59
CA ASP A 584 39.43 -1.08 -5.86
C ASP A 584 38.37 0.04 -5.67
N ARG A 585 38.00 0.40 -4.43
CA ARG A 585 36.84 1.23 -4.09
C ARG A 585 37.03 2.02 -2.80
N LEU A 586 36.42 3.21 -2.73
CA LEU A 586 36.15 3.92 -1.47
C LEU A 586 35.21 3.04 -0.61
N ARG A 587 35.57 2.82 0.65
CA ARG A 587 34.76 2.03 1.59
C ARG A 587 34.51 2.83 2.87
N MET A 588 33.26 2.80 3.33
CA MET A 588 32.88 3.36 4.62
C MET A 588 32.18 2.28 5.46
N GLU A 589 32.66 2.11 6.70
CA GLU A 589 32.22 1.07 7.63
C GLU A 589 31.77 1.69 8.95
N MET A 590 30.73 1.14 9.56
CA MET A 590 30.33 1.49 10.93
C MET A 590 31.36 0.96 11.93
N LEU A 591 31.64 1.74 12.97
CA LEU A 591 32.47 1.33 14.12
C LEU A 591 31.65 1.44 15.42
N ASN A 592 32.04 0.67 16.43
CA ASN A 592 31.47 0.71 17.79
C ASN A 592 29.94 0.58 17.89
N GLY A 593 29.28 0.02 16.87
CA GLY A 593 27.82 -0.08 16.81
C GLY A 593 27.11 1.25 16.49
N SER A 594 27.84 2.28 16.08
CA SER A 594 27.27 3.55 15.63
C SER A 594 26.47 3.37 14.34
N LEU A 595 25.29 4.00 14.28
CA LEU A 595 24.48 4.06 13.06
C LEU A 595 24.69 5.37 12.30
N ALA A 596 25.61 6.24 12.73
CA ALA A 596 25.81 7.56 12.12
C ALA A 596 26.16 7.49 10.63
N ALA A 597 27.01 6.54 10.21
CA ALA A 597 27.33 6.36 8.79
C ALA A 597 26.10 5.90 7.97
N ALA A 598 25.19 5.10 8.57
CA ALA A 598 23.96 4.65 7.92
C ALA A 598 23.00 5.82 7.73
N ALA A 599 22.82 6.60 8.80
CA ALA A 599 21.95 7.76 8.84
C ALA A 599 22.41 8.89 7.91
N LEU A 600 23.71 8.94 7.61
CA LEU A 600 24.27 9.84 6.59
C LEU A 600 24.20 9.26 5.17
N GLY A 601 23.62 8.07 4.97
CA GLY A 601 23.60 7.39 3.66
C GLY A 601 25.00 7.11 3.11
N MET A 602 26.00 6.92 3.99
CA MET A 602 27.40 6.78 3.62
C MET A 602 27.89 5.31 3.60
N ILE A 603 27.10 4.36 4.09
CA ILE A 603 27.52 2.95 4.19
C ILE A 603 27.60 2.30 2.80
N GLY A 604 28.72 1.62 2.54
CA GLY A 604 28.87 0.78 1.36
C GLY A 604 30.30 0.72 0.82
N THR A 605 30.45 -0.02 -0.28
CA THR A 605 31.65 0.02 -1.14
C THR A 605 31.29 0.73 -2.44
N GLY A 606 32.06 1.75 -2.81
CA GLY A 606 31.81 2.54 -4.00
C GLY A 606 32.05 1.77 -5.30
N THR A 607 31.04 1.05 -5.80
CA THR A 607 30.79 0.94 -7.26
C THR A 607 29.43 1.45 -7.69
N GLU A 608 28.48 1.58 -6.78
CA GLU A 608 27.16 2.15 -7.10
C GLU A 608 27.21 3.69 -7.18
N GLY A 609 28.26 4.31 -6.63
CA GLY A 609 28.60 5.73 -6.75
C GLY A 609 29.62 6.05 -7.84
N ILE A 610 29.68 5.25 -8.92
CA ILE A 610 30.36 5.72 -10.13
C ILE A 610 29.56 6.90 -10.66
N LEU A 611 30.07 8.13 -10.44
CA LEU A 611 29.51 9.30 -11.10
C LEU A 611 29.63 9.07 -12.60
N ARG A 612 28.50 9.13 -13.30
CA ARG A 612 28.50 9.05 -14.74
C ARG A 612 28.52 10.45 -15.30
N ASN A 613 29.30 10.67 -16.35
CA ASN A 613 29.18 11.89 -17.14
C ASN A 613 27.76 11.96 -17.74
N ALA A 614 27.36 13.14 -18.22
CA ALA A 614 26.05 13.34 -18.86
C ALA A 614 25.77 12.37 -20.04
N ASP A 615 26.81 11.76 -20.61
CA ASP A 615 26.74 10.75 -21.68
C ASP A 615 26.61 9.29 -21.16
N GLY A 616 26.49 9.09 -19.85
CA GLY A 616 26.38 7.79 -19.21
C GLY A 616 27.69 7.02 -19.05
N SER A 617 28.83 7.57 -19.49
CA SER A 617 30.16 6.99 -19.26
C SER A 617 30.58 7.12 -17.80
N VAL A 618 31.33 6.14 -17.29
CA VAL A 618 31.92 6.17 -15.95
C VAL A 618 32.93 7.32 -15.87
N ASP A 619 32.75 8.24 -14.92
CA ASP A 619 33.78 9.23 -14.60
C ASP A 619 34.92 8.53 -13.84
N GLU A 620 35.94 8.11 -14.58
CA GLU A 620 37.12 7.45 -14.01
C GLU A 620 37.93 8.36 -13.06
N LEU A 621 37.72 9.69 -13.10
CA LEU A 621 38.43 10.65 -12.24
C LEU A 621 37.76 10.86 -10.88
N SER A 622 36.47 10.53 -10.72
CA SER A 622 35.72 10.80 -9.49
C SER A 622 35.00 9.55 -8.95
N HIS A 623 35.77 8.69 -8.26
CA HIS A 623 35.19 7.56 -7.52
C HIS A 623 34.68 8.08 -6.18
N GLY A 624 33.37 8.01 -5.94
CA GLY A 624 32.77 8.57 -4.74
C GLY A 624 31.58 7.80 -4.19
N ILE A 625 31.06 8.30 -3.07
CA ILE A 625 29.78 7.92 -2.48
C ILE A 625 28.92 9.18 -2.43
N ARG A 626 27.73 9.12 -3.03
CA ARG A 626 26.72 10.15 -2.90
C ARG A 626 25.79 9.73 -1.77
N THR A 627 25.60 10.61 -0.79
CA THR A 627 24.62 10.35 0.26
C THR A 627 23.21 10.40 -0.31
N GLY A 628 22.26 9.77 0.36
CA GLY A 628 20.85 10.10 0.17
C GLY A 628 20.56 11.57 0.54
N GLN A 629 19.28 11.94 0.44
CA GLN A 629 18.81 13.25 0.89
C GLN A 629 18.99 13.36 2.43
N LEU A 630 19.90 14.22 2.90
CA LEU A 630 20.25 14.29 4.33
C LEU A 630 19.29 15.14 5.15
N HIS A 631 18.43 15.94 4.52
CA HIS A 631 17.28 16.49 5.22
C HIS A 631 16.39 15.39 5.79
N GLY A 632 16.49 14.18 5.22
CA GLY A 632 15.81 12.92 5.54
C GLY A 632 14.30 12.98 5.70
N GLN A 633 13.69 14.12 5.33
CA GLN A 633 12.35 14.15 4.81
C GLN A 633 12.33 13.41 3.48
N SER A 634 11.69 12.24 3.42
CA SER A 634 11.34 11.56 2.19
C SER A 634 9.98 12.05 1.66
N LEU A 635 9.61 11.70 0.43
CA LEU A 635 8.23 11.89 -0.02
C LEU A 635 7.23 11.12 0.85
N ALA A 636 7.64 9.99 1.45
CA ALA A 636 6.79 9.22 2.35
C ALA A 636 6.47 10.00 3.63
N ASP A 637 7.35 10.90 4.06
CA ASP A 637 7.14 11.73 5.27
C ASP A 637 6.10 12.83 5.04
N ASN A 638 5.86 13.14 3.77
CA ASN A 638 4.77 14.02 3.38
C ASN A 638 3.45 13.27 3.18
N VAL A 639 3.45 11.92 3.19
CA VAL A 639 2.22 11.12 3.12
C VAL A 639 1.81 10.72 4.52
N TYR A 640 0.54 10.94 4.86
CA TYR A 640 -0.03 10.55 6.13
C TYR A 640 -1.40 9.92 5.97
N PHE A 641 -1.79 9.16 6.98
CA PHE A 641 -3.12 8.60 7.13
C PHE A 641 -3.82 9.31 8.28
N SER A 642 -5.13 9.49 8.16
CA SER A 642 -5.96 9.97 9.27
C SER A 642 -7.35 9.36 9.19
N PRO A 643 -8.04 9.15 10.33
CA PRO A 643 -9.41 8.66 10.30
C PRO A 643 -10.34 9.71 9.68
N VAL A 644 -11.39 9.27 8.98
CA VAL A 644 -12.40 10.20 8.40
C VAL A 644 -13.11 10.99 9.51
N SER A 645 -13.30 10.35 10.68
CA SER A 645 -13.80 10.98 11.90
C SER A 645 -13.21 10.26 13.12
N ALA A 646 -13.12 10.93 14.27
CA ALA A 646 -12.57 10.33 15.50
C ALA A 646 -13.36 9.11 16.02
N GLU A 647 -14.61 8.91 15.58
CA GLU A 647 -15.47 7.80 16.00
C GLU A 647 -15.45 6.62 15.02
N THR A 648 -14.85 6.78 13.83
CA THR A 648 -14.84 5.74 12.80
C THR A 648 -13.46 5.09 12.74
N PRO A 649 -13.33 3.77 12.98
CA PRO A 649 -12.06 3.09 12.82
C PRO A 649 -11.58 3.16 11.37
N MET A 650 -10.27 3.21 11.17
CA MET A 650 -9.70 3.25 9.82
C MET A 650 -9.86 1.92 9.09
N PHE A 651 -9.79 0.82 9.84
CA PHE A 651 -9.89 -0.54 9.34
C PHE A 651 -10.86 -1.33 10.22
N GLU A 652 -11.80 -2.03 9.60
CA GLU A 652 -12.68 -3.01 10.22
C GLU A 652 -12.51 -4.34 9.48
N ALA A 653 -11.86 -5.29 10.13
CA ALA A 653 -11.77 -6.65 9.66
C ALA A 653 -12.91 -7.47 10.24
N SER A 654 -13.47 -8.40 9.46
CA SER A 654 -14.28 -9.47 9.99
C SER A 654 -13.96 -10.80 9.31
N ALA A 655 -13.97 -11.88 10.07
CA ALA A 655 -13.76 -13.23 9.59
C ALA A 655 -14.94 -14.10 10.02
N SER A 656 -15.64 -14.68 9.05
CA SER A 656 -16.63 -15.73 9.26
C SER A 656 -15.91 -17.07 9.30
N LEU A 657 -16.09 -17.80 10.39
CA LEU A 657 -15.49 -19.10 10.65
C LEU A 657 -16.56 -20.15 10.42
N THR A 658 -16.39 -21.03 9.43
CA THR A 658 -17.30 -22.16 9.18
C THR A 658 -16.54 -23.46 9.27
N ALA A 659 -16.78 -24.25 10.32
CA ALA A 659 -16.18 -25.58 10.46
C ALA A 659 -17.16 -26.68 10.06
N THR A 660 -16.65 -27.70 9.39
CA THR A 660 -17.33 -29.00 9.24
C THR A 660 -16.67 -30.01 10.17
N LEU A 661 -17.39 -30.45 11.20
CA LEU A 661 -16.86 -31.31 12.26
C LEU A 661 -17.40 -32.74 12.13
N ASN A 662 -16.73 -33.56 11.32
CA ASN A 662 -17.01 -34.99 11.29
C ASN A 662 -15.97 -35.71 12.15
N GLY A 663 -16.41 -36.58 13.06
CA GLY A 663 -15.51 -37.28 13.99
C GLY A 663 -16.23 -38.19 14.97
N ALA A 664 -15.53 -38.66 15.99
CA ALA A 664 -16.16 -39.43 17.06
C ALA A 664 -15.64 -38.98 18.43
N ALA A 665 -16.54 -38.82 19.41
CA ALA A 665 -16.20 -38.54 20.78
C ALA A 665 -16.35 -39.81 21.63
N LYS A 666 -15.29 -40.22 22.35
CA LYS A 666 -15.38 -41.36 23.26
C LYS A 666 -15.64 -40.88 24.68
N PHE A 667 -16.74 -41.35 25.26
CA PHE A 667 -17.11 -41.16 26.66
C PHE A 667 -16.99 -42.51 27.39
N GLY A 668 -15.75 -42.87 27.75
CA GLY A 668 -15.45 -44.21 28.30
C GLY A 668 -15.59 -45.28 27.23
N PHE A 669 -16.60 -46.16 27.35
CA PHE A 669 -16.88 -47.21 26.35
C PHE A 669 -17.94 -46.80 25.32
N ILE A 670 -18.54 -45.60 25.44
CA ILE A 670 -19.55 -45.10 24.49
C ILE A 670 -18.84 -44.23 23.46
N GLU A 671 -18.98 -44.57 22.19
CA GLU A 671 -18.53 -43.75 21.07
C GLU A 671 -19.73 -42.98 20.51
N LEU A 672 -19.63 -41.65 20.49
CA LEU A 672 -20.59 -40.75 19.87
C LEU A 672 -20.02 -40.34 18.51
N GLY A 673 -20.67 -40.72 17.41
CA GLY A 673 -20.37 -40.12 16.10
C GLY A 673 -20.78 -38.65 16.12
N LEU A 674 -19.88 -37.75 15.73
CA LEU A 674 -20.13 -36.33 15.52
C LEU A 674 -20.28 -36.11 14.02
N GLY A 675 -21.38 -35.48 13.63
CA GLY A 675 -21.87 -35.52 12.25
C GLY A 675 -22.66 -36.80 11.98
N THR A 676 -23.66 -36.73 11.12
CA THR A 676 -24.40 -37.90 10.61
C THR A 676 -24.12 -38.06 9.12
N ASP A 677 -24.39 -39.23 8.56
CA ASP A 677 -24.35 -39.47 7.09
C ASP A 677 -25.19 -38.46 6.27
N THR A 678 -26.06 -37.68 6.94
CA THR A 678 -26.99 -36.73 6.31
C THR A 678 -26.82 -35.27 6.72
N GLN A 679 -26.04 -34.97 7.76
CA GLN A 679 -25.82 -33.61 8.28
C GLN A 679 -24.43 -33.51 8.92
N ASP A 680 -23.56 -32.71 8.31
CA ASP A 680 -22.27 -32.33 8.89
C ASP A 680 -22.53 -31.45 10.12
N ALA A 681 -21.69 -31.59 11.14
CA ALA A 681 -21.69 -30.62 12.24
C ALA A 681 -21.12 -29.29 11.77
N THR A 682 -21.86 -28.21 12.04
CA THR A 682 -21.50 -26.86 11.61
C THR A 682 -21.18 -26.00 12.83
N ALA A 683 -19.98 -25.44 12.84
CA ALA A 683 -19.67 -24.31 13.72
C ALA A 683 -19.67 -23.03 12.89
N VAL A 684 -20.41 -22.01 13.33
CA VAL A 684 -20.41 -20.69 12.68
C VAL A 684 -19.92 -19.66 13.69
N GLY A 685 -18.73 -19.15 13.46
CA GLY A 685 -18.12 -18.06 14.22
C GLY A 685 -18.03 -16.77 13.42
N ARG A 686 -18.01 -15.65 14.11
CA ARG A 686 -17.61 -14.37 13.56
C ARG A 686 -16.57 -13.76 14.47
N LEU A 687 -15.40 -13.45 13.91
CA LEU A 687 -14.41 -12.59 14.53
C LEU A 687 -14.49 -11.22 13.85
N ALA A 688 -14.38 -10.15 14.61
CA ALA A 688 -14.31 -8.78 14.12
C ALA A 688 -13.18 -8.06 14.86
N ALA A 689 -12.43 -7.26 14.13
CA ALA A 689 -11.35 -6.45 14.67
C ALA A 689 -11.44 -5.07 14.06
N SER A 690 -11.46 -4.03 14.89
CA SER A 690 -11.36 -2.65 14.42
C SER A 690 -10.05 -2.02 14.86
N PHE A 691 -9.44 -1.25 13.95
CA PHE A 691 -8.13 -0.65 14.18
C PHE A 691 -8.08 0.78 13.64
N THR A 692 -7.54 1.67 14.48
CA THR A 692 -7.07 3.02 14.11
C THR A 692 -5.63 3.12 14.58
N ALA A 693 -4.73 3.48 13.67
CA ALA A 693 -3.33 3.66 14.04
C ALA A 693 -3.21 4.75 15.12
N PRO A 694 -2.44 4.52 16.20
CA PRO A 694 -2.17 5.55 17.19
C PRO A 694 -1.43 6.68 16.49
N ASP A 695 -1.85 7.89 16.80
CA ASP A 695 -1.17 9.10 16.40
C ASP A 695 -0.15 9.44 17.50
N PRO A 696 1.15 9.21 17.25
CA PRO A 696 2.18 9.33 18.29
C PRO A 696 2.38 10.78 18.75
N ASN A 697 1.98 11.77 17.96
CA ASN A 697 2.22 13.18 18.23
C ASN A 697 0.92 13.97 18.56
N SER A 698 -0.25 13.32 18.42
CA SER A 698 -1.60 13.87 18.66
C SER A 698 -2.02 15.02 17.73
N ASP A 699 -1.49 15.09 16.50
CA ASP A 699 -1.86 16.08 15.47
C ASP A 699 -3.04 15.67 14.55
N GLY A 700 -3.58 14.47 14.79
CA GLY A 700 -4.64 13.81 14.04
C GLY A 700 -4.15 13.06 12.80
N ARG A 701 -2.84 12.88 12.62
CA ARG A 701 -2.21 12.29 11.43
C ARG A 701 -1.22 11.22 11.84
N VAL A 702 -1.04 10.24 10.97
CA VAL A 702 -0.02 9.20 11.11
C VAL A 702 0.78 9.17 9.81
N THR A 703 1.95 9.78 9.79
CA THR A 703 2.82 9.81 8.60
C THR A 703 3.36 8.42 8.29
N VAL A 704 3.75 8.15 7.05
CA VAL A 704 4.40 6.86 6.72
C VAL A 704 5.67 6.67 7.52
N SER A 705 6.44 7.73 7.78
CA SER A 705 7.61 7.72 8.66
C SER A 705 7.24 7.37 10.08
N GLU A 706 6.13 7.88 10.61
CA GLU A 706 5.63 7.48 11.92
C GLU A 706 5.22 6.02 11.94
N ILE A 707 4.63 5.48 10.87
CA ILE A 707 4.37 4.03 10.79
C ILE A 707 5.68 3.25 10.71
N ILE A 708 6.69 3.73 9.97
CA ILE A 708 8.03 3.11 9.92
C ILE A 708 8.72 3.20 11.28
N ASP A 709 8.64 4.33 11.97
CA ASP A 709 9.20 4.56 13.30
C ASP A 709 8.47 3.70 14.32
N VAL A 710 7.14 3.57 14.20
CA VAL A 710 6.35 2.63 14.99
C VAL A 710 6.82 1.22 14.67
N ALA A 711 6.76 0.73 13.43
CA ALA A 711 7.17 -0.62 13.02
C ALA A 711 8.63 -0.96 13.38
N SER A 712 9.55 0.01 13.23
CA SER A 712 10.94 -0.11 13.64
C SER A 712 11.13 0.00 15.15
N SER A 713 10.23 0.70 15.87
CA SER A 713 10.14 0.64 17.33
C SER A 713 9.48 -0.65 17.82
N LEU A 714 8.61 -1.28 17.03
CA LEU A 714 8.18 -2.66 17.25
C LEU A 714 9.39 -3.62 17.06
N SER A 715 10.33 -3.23 16.19
CA SER A 715 11.64 -3.85 16.02
C SER A 715 12.71 -3.36 17.01
N ARG A 716 12.41 -2.38 17.88
CA ARG A 716 13.29 -2.04 19.01
C ARG A 716 13.15 -3.17 20.00
N THR A 717 13.99 -4.17 19.77
CA THR A 717 14.35 -5.19 20.72
C THR A 717 14.49 -4.51 22.07
N VAL A 718 13.75 -4.99 23.07
CA VAL A 718 14.27 -4.92 24.43
C VAL A 718 15.58 -5.72 24.37
N VAL A 719 16.71 -5.04 24.17
CA VAL A 719 18.01 -5.70 24.03
C VAL A 719 18.36 -6.31 25.37
N ALA A 720 18.01 -7.58 25.53
CA ALA A 720 18.51 -8.38 26.60
C ALA A 720 19.65 -9.21 26.03
N THR A 721 20.85 -9.00 26.56
CA THR A 721 22.07 -9.39 25.84
C THR A 721 22.24 -10.92 25.76
N ASN A 722 21.59 -11.73 26.61
CA ASN A 722 21.59 -13.21 26.60
C ASN A 722 20.50 -13.83 27.52
N GLY A 723 19.98 -15.04 27.22
CA GLY A 723 18.93 -15.76 27.98
C GLY A 723 19.26 -16.19 29.43
N VAL A 724 18.25 -16.60 30.22
CA VAL A 724 18.43 -17.06 31.61
C VAL A 724 18.87 -18.53 31.68
N ASN A 725 20.04 -18.81 32.26
CA ASN A 725 20.47 -20.19 32.51
C ASN A 725 19.90 -20.71 33.84
N LEU A 726 18.76 -21.43 33.77
CA LEU A 726 18.09 -22.05 34.92
C LEU A 726 18.87 -23.22 35.54
N THR A 727 19.94 -23.71 34.90
CA THR A 727 20.77 -24.80 35.44
C THR A 727 21.71 -24.35 36.56
N GLU A 728 21.80 -23.04 36.81
CA GLU A 728 22.70 -22.46 37.80
C GLU A 728 21.95 -21.63 38.84
N THR A 729 22.54 -21.50 40.03
CA THR A 729 21.98 -20.63 41.08
C THR A 729 22.28 -19.17 40.72
N TYR A 730 21.26 -18.32 40.75
CA TYR A 730 21.38 -16.88 40.58
C TYR A 730 20.85 -16.18 41.82
N SER A 731 21.53 -15.12 42.25
CA SER A 731 21.08 -14.25 43.35
C SER A 731 21.55 -12.83 43.03
N GLY A 732 20.62 -11.92 42.78
CA GLY A 732 20.93 -10.55 42.39
C GLY A 732 19.66 -9.72 42.19
N ASN A 733 19.83 -8.49 41.71
CA ASN A 733 18.70 -7.66 41.35
C ASN A 733 18.54 -7.66 39.83
N VAL A 734 17.30 -7.78 39.36
CA VAL A 734 16.90 -7.40 38.02
C VAL A 734 16.62 -5.91 38.05
N ILE A 735 17.34 -5.13 37.26
CA ILE A 735 17.14 -3.69 37.13
C ILE A 735 16.25 -3.47 35.92
N ILE A 736 15.16 -2.75 36.10
CA ILE A 736 14.26 -2.38 35.03
C ILE A 736 14.30 -0.86 34.92
N ASP A 737 14.97 -0.37 33.88
CA ASP A 737 15.02 1.04 33.55
C ASP A 737 13.80 1.39 32.71
N LEU A 738 12.98 2.29 33.22
CA LEU A 738 11.79 2.82 32.59
C LEU A 738 12.07 4.24 32.16
N LEU A 739 11.83 4.59 30.90
CA LEU A 739 11.74 5.98 30.49
C LEU A 739 10.28 6.38 30.52
N LYS A 740 9.93 7.43 31.26
CA LYS A 740 8.56 7.93 31.32
C LYS A 740 8.24 8.79 30.10
N SER A 741 6.95 8.95 29.82
CA SER A 741 6.46 9.82 28.73
C SER A 741 6.91 11.28 28.84
N ASP A 742 7.20 11.75 30.06
CA ASP A 742 7.77 13.08 30.33
C ASP A 742 9.31 13.12 30.18
N GLY A 743 9.91 12.04 29.69
CA GLY A 743 11.36 11.87 29.56
C GLY A 743 12.10 11.56 30.86
N SER A 744 11.39 11.46 32.00
CA SER A 744 12.06 11.15 33.26
C SER A 744 12.41 9.66 33.37
N PRO A 745 13.64 9.29 33.73
CA PRO A 745 13.98 7.90 33.97
C PRO A 745 13.46 7.46 35.35
N SER A 746 12.95 6.24 35.43
CA SER A 746 12.66 5.53 36.67
C SER A 746 13.35 4.18 36.63
N GLN A 747 13.98 3.80 37.74
CA GLN A 747 14.69 2.53 37.82
C GLN A 747 14.03 1.67 38.89
N LEU A 748 13.60 0.47 38.51
CA LEU A 748 13.04 -0.52 39.42
C LEU A 748 14.06 -1.63 39.66
N SER A 749 14.51 -1.78 40.90
CA SER A 749 15.43 -2.84 41.30
C SER A 749 14.64 -3.99 41.93
N VAL A 750 14.41 -5.05 41.18
CA VAL A 750 13.64 -6.23 41.58
C VAL A 750 14.59 -7.28 42.17
N PRO A 751 14.60 -7.51 43.49
CA PRO A 751 15.43 -8.53 44.09
C PRO A 751 14.93 -9.91 43.65
N PHE A 752 15.86 -10.75 43.19
CA PHE A 752 15.54 -12.02 42.56
C PHE A 752 16.59 -13.08 42.87
N SER A 753 16.15 -14.29 43.20
CA SER A 753 17.05 -15.40 43.49
C SER A 753 16.48 -16.75 43.04
N ILE A 754 17.17 -17.42 42.13
CA ILE A 754 16.79 -18.77 41.69
C ILE A 754 17.83 -19.78 42.12
N SER A 755 17.33 -20.94 42.55
CA SER A 755 18.17 -22.10 42.79
C SER A 755 18.45 -22.79 41.46
N ALA A 756 19.61 -23.45 41.33
CA ALA A 756 19.90 -24.30 40.18
C ALA A 756 18.78 -25.34 40.00
N GLY A 757 18.23 -25.45 38.79
CA GLY A 757 17.11 -26.34 38.47
C GLY A 757 15.73 -25.77 38.79
N ALA A 758 15.60 -24.47 39.11
CA ALA A 758 14.30 -23.84 39.29
C ALA A 758 13.47 -23.91 37.98
N THR A 759 12.19 -24.27 38.09
CA THR A 759 11.28 -24.24 36.94
C THR A 759 10.92 -22.80 36.58
N LEU A 760 10.73 -22.52 35.29
CA LEU A 760 10.37 -21.19 34.80
C LEU A 760 9.13 -20.63 35.50
N ARG A 761 8.13 -21.47 35.79
CA ARG A 761 6.93 -21.11 36.57
C ARG A 761 7.27 -20.61 37.98
N SER A 762 8.22 -21.26 38.67
CA SER A 762 8.68 -20.82 40.00
C SER A 762 9.41 -19.48 39.93
N VAL A 763 10.14 -19.25 38.84
CA VAL A 763 10.84 -17.99 38.57
C VAL A 763 9.86 -16.84 38.36
N VAL A 764 8.87 -17.02 37.48
CA VAL A 764 7.79 -16.06 37.22
C VAL A 764 7.06 -15.70 38.51
N THR A 765 6.68 -16.71 39.30
CA THR A 765 5.97 -16.51 40.56
C THR A 765 6.80 -15.68 41.54
N GLN A 766 8.11 -15.93 41.64
CA GLN A 766 8.98 -15.15 42.52
C GLN A 766 9.14 -13.69 42.07
N LEU A 767 9.32 -13.46 40.76
CA LEU A 767 9.45 -12.11 40.21
C LEU A 767 8.15 -11.31 40.40
N ASN A 768 6.99 -11.90 40.13
CA ASN A 768 5.70 -11.24 40.37
C ASN A 768 5.49 -10.94 41.86
N ASN A 769 5.84 -11.87 42.76
CA ASN A 769 5.77 -11.60 44.20
C ASN A 769 6.72 -10.47 44.64
N ALA A 770 7.92 -10.39 44.04
CA ALA A 770 8.86 -9.31 44.30
C ALA A 770 8.31 -7.96 43.79
N LEU A 771 7.69 -7.93 42.61
CA LEU A 771 7.03 -6.73 42.04
C LEU A 771 5.84 -6.27 42.90
N VAL A 772 4.99 -7.19 43.35
CA VAL A 772 3.89 -6.89 44.29
C VAL A 772 4.42 -6.30 45.60
N THR A 773 5.52 -6.83 46.12
CA THR A 773 6.16 -6.30 47.33
C THR A 773 6.72 -4.89 47.09
N LEU A 774 7.33 -4.66 45.92
CA LEU A 774 7.90 -3.37 45.54
C LEU A 774 6.85 -2.30 45.25
N ASN A 775 5.63 -2.68 44.86
CA ASN A 775 4.53 -1.73 44.61
C ASN A 775 4.30 -0.77 45.78
N GLY A 776 4.46 -1.23 47.03
CA GLY A 776 4.34 -0.38 48.21
C GLY A 776 5.39 0.75 48.32
N SER A 777 6.48 0.69 47.52
CA SER A 777 7.62 1.60 47.57
C SER A 777 7.96 2.26 46.23
N ASN A 778 7.63 1.63 45.11
CA ASN A 778 7.74 2.18 43.77
C ASN A 778 6.44 1.87 43.00
N PRO A 779 5.60 2.88 42.70
CA PRO A 779 4.34 2.67 42.00
C PRO A 779 4.52 2.19 40.56
N ASP A 780 5.72 2.30 39.99
CA ASP A 780 6.01 1.74 38.66
C ASP A 780 6.08 0.20 38.70
N ALA A 781 6.24 -0.41 39.89
CA ALA A 781 6.29 -1.87 40.03
C ALA A 781 4.93 -2.55 39.75
N GLN A 782 3.80 -1.88 40.00
CA GLN A 782 2.48 -2.42 39.65
C GLN A 782 2.21 -2.42 38.15
N ARG A 783 3.02 -1.67 37.40
CA ARG A 783 2.90 -1.53 35.95
C ARG A 783 3.71 -2.60 35.22
N ILE A 784 4.42 -3.46 35.93
CA ILE A 784 5.22 -4.52 35.34
C ILE A 784 4.65 -5.86 35.75
N GLU A 785 4.40 -6.72 34.78
CA GLU A 785 4.00 -8.11 34.97
C GLU A 785 5.08 -9.02 34.38
N VAL A 786 5.40 -10.12 35.06
CA VAL A 786 6.28 -11.16 34.52
C VAL A 786 5.43 -12.36 34.15
N ALA A 787 5.62 -12.86 32.95
CA ALA A 787 5.05 -14.11 32.45
C ALA A 787 6.16 -15.04 31.97
N SER A 788 5.78 -16.26 31.58
CA SER A 788 6.64 -17.16 30.83
C SER A 788 5.94 -17.59 29.56
N ILE A 789 6.65 -17.51 28.43
CA ILE A 789 6.21 -18.05 27.14
C ILE A 789 7.33 -19.00 26.68
N GLY A 790 7.00 -20.28 26.50
CA GLY A 790 7.99 -21.33 26.25
C GLY A 790 9.01 -21.48 27.39
N ASP A 791 10.30 -21.48 27.05
CA ASP A 791 11.42 -21.57 28.00
C ASP A 791 11.97 -20.20 28.43
N ALA A 792 11.25 -19.10 28.13
CA ALA A 792 11.70 -17.73 28.39
C ALA A 792 10.82 -16.98 29.40
N LEU A 793 11.43 -16.05 30.14
CA LEU A 793 10.70 -15.06 30.92
C LEU A 793 10.28 -13.90 30.02
N THR A 794 9.13 -13.31 30.27
CA THR A 794 8.59 -12.15 29.55
C THR A 794 8.21 -11.08 30.57
N PHE A 795 8.71 -9.86 30.45
CA PHE A 795 8.30 -8.70 31.26
C PHE A 795 7.37 -7.86 30.39
N ARG A 796 6.17 -7.56 30.90
CA ARG A 796 5.09 -6.85 30.23
C ARG A 796 4.81 -5.56 30.99
N LEU A 797 4.42 -4.51 30.28
CA LEU A 797 3.80 -3.35 30.91
C LEU A 797 2.29 -3.61 31.03
N ALA A 798 1.75 -3.59 32.24
CA ALA A 798 0.33 -3.79 32.52
C ALA A 798 -0.53 -2.54 32.22
N ASP A 799 0.13 -1.38 32.04
CA ASP A 799 -0.46 -0.05 31.83
C ASP A 799 0.57 0.78 31.03
N SER A 800 0.18 1.35 29.88
CA SER A 800 1.03 2.18 29.02
C SER A 800 0.99 3.68 29.37
N ASP A 801 0.11 4.13 30.28
CA ASP A 801 -0.02 5.53 30.64
C ASP A 801 1.21 6.00 31.41
N GLY A 802 2.11 6.66 30.69
CA GLY A 802 3.23 7.40 31.25
C GLY A 802 4.59 6.70 31.20
N ILE A 803 4.72 5.53 30.56
CA ILE A 803 6.01 4.85 30.33
C ILE A 803 6.25 4.75 28.80
N ALA A 804 7.30 5.41 28.32
CA ALA A 804 7.71 5.46 26.91
C ALA A 804 8.63 4.31 26.50
N SER A 805 9.45 3.77 27.40
CA SER A 805 10.26 2.58 27.13
C SER A 805 10.65 1.81 28.39
N MET A 806 11.01 0.54 28.23
CA MET A 806 11.47 -0.35 29.31
C MET A 806 12.71 -1.14 28.85
N THR A 807 13.77 -1.09 29.64
CA THR A 807 15.01 -1.86 29.44
C THR A 807 15.27 -2.72 30.68
N VAL A 808 15.46 -4.03 30.49
CA VAL A 808 15.76 -4.96 31.59
C VAL A 808 17.25 -5.25 31.62
N ASN A 809 17.92 -4.76 32.66
CA ASN A 809 19.34 -4.92 32.92
C ASN A 809 19.58 -5.92 34.07
N SER A 810 20.62 -6.76 33.96
CA SER A 810 21.11 -7.47 35.14
C SER A 810 21.82 -6.45 36.04
N GLY A 811 21.42 -6.29 37.30
CA GLY A 811 22.13 -5.43 38.27
C GLY A 811 23.50 -5.95 38.72
N LEU A 812 24.14 -6.80 37.91
CA LEU A 812 25.35 -7.56 38.18
C LEU A 812 26.44 -7.22 37.16
N PRO A 813 27.74 -7.49 37.45
CA PRO A 813 28.84 -7.23 36.50
C PRO A 813 28.64 -7.92 35.14
N ALA A 814 29.25 -7.39 34.08
CA ALA A 814 29.08 -7.79 32.67
C ALA A 814 29.33 -9.28 32.33
N SER A 815 29.76 -10.11 33.28
CA SER A 815 29.81 -11.58 33.14
C SER A 815 28.48 -12.26 33.48
N ALA A 816 27.54 -11.57 34.12
CA ALA A 816 26.22 -12.05 34.54
C ALA A 816 25.08 -11.61 33.61
N THR A 817 25.31 -10.63 32.73
CA THR A 817 24.43 -10.26 31.61
C THR A 817 24.24 -11.41 30.60
N GLY A 818 25.07 -12.45 30.68
CA GLY A 818 24.92 -13.74 30.03
C GLY A 818 23.69 -14.57 30.45
N ARG A 819 22.96 -14.13 31.50
CA ARG A 819 22.04 -14.98 32.27
C ARG A 819 20.66 -14.37 32.53
N LEU A 820 20.28 -13.27 31.86
CA LEU A 820 18.99 -12.60 32.02
C LEU A 820 18.60 -11.98 30.68
N GLY A 821 17.66 -12.63 29.99
CA GLY A 821 17.30 -12.35 28.61
C GLY A 821 15.80 -12.40 28.38
N LEU A 822 15.27 -11.39 27.70
CA LEU A 822 13.94 -11.32 27.09
C LEU A 822 14.08 -11.48 25.58
N THR A 823 13.13 -12.17 24.96
CA THR A 823 13.22 -12.53 23.53
C THR A 823 11.97 -12.20 22.72
N GLU A 824 11.17 -11.20 23.12
CA GLU A 824 9.95 -10.86 22.36
C GLU A 824 9.84 -9.36 22.02
N PRO A 825 9.38 -9.01 20.80
CA PRO A 825 9.20 -7.64 20.34
C PRO A 825 8.00 -6.93 20.98
N LEU A 826 8.08 -5.61 21.10
CA LEU A 826 7.04 -4.73 21.68
C LEU A 826 5.84 -4.50 20.74
N SER A 827 5.76 -5.22 19.62
CA SER A 827 4.72 -5.06 18.58
C SER A 827 3.30 -5.06 19.12
N VAL A 828 3.04 -5.83 20.18
CA VAL A 828 1.70 -6.04 20.75
C VAL A 828 1.13 -4.84 21.53
N TYR A 829 1.95 -3.87 21.95
CA TYR A 829 1.49 -2.80 22.86
C TYR A 829 1.20 -1.45 22.21
N VAL A 830 1.75 -1.18 21.03
CA VAL A 830 1.56 0.11 20.35
C VAL A 830 0.30 0.08 19.49
N LEU A 831 -0.07 -1.09 18.96
CA LEU A 831 -1.17 -1.25 18.01
C LEU A 831 -2.13 -2.32 18.53
N LYS A 832 -3.05 -1.98 19.43
CA LYS A 832 -4.05 -2.94 19.92
C LYS A 832 -5.37 -2.75 19.16
N PRO A 833 -5.75 -3.64 18.21
CA PRO A 833 -7.11 -3.65 17.68
C PRO A 833 -8.09 -3.94 18.80
N ASP A 834 -9.28 -3.35 18.68
CA ASP A 834 -10.43 -3.80 19.43
C ASP A 834 -10.97 -5.06 18.75
N PHE A 835 -10.72 -6.21 19.37
CA PHE A 835 -11.27 -7.48 18.92
C PHE A 835 -12.60 -7.75 19.60
N SER A 836 -13.52 -8.31 18.84
CA SER A 836 -14.74 -8.94 19.36
C SER A 836 -15.02 -10.17 18.51
N GLY A 837 -15.53 -11.24 19.10
CA GLY A 837 -15.93 -12.38 18.29
C GLY A 837 -16.85 -13.29 19.04
N SER A 838 -17.75 -13.94 18.34
CA SER A 838 -18.66 -14.92 18.94
C SER A 838 -18.75 -16.13 18.03
N ALA A 839 -18.93 -17.31 18.60
CA ALA A 839 -19.23 -18.50 17.82
C ALA A 839 -20.44 -19.24 18.35
N HIS A 840 -21.20 -19.82 17.42
CA HIS A 840 -22.28 -20.74 17.70
C HIS A 840 -21.92 -22.10 17.13
N PHE A 841 -22.05 -23.15 17.95
CA PHE A 841 -21.81 -24.51 17.54
C PHE A 841 -23.13 -25.26 17.47
N GLU A 842 -23.38 -25.97 16.37
CA GLU A 842 -24.45 -26.97 16.25
C GLU A 842 -23.82 -28.28 15.80
N ILE A 843 -23.68 -29.21 16.73
CA ILE A 843 -23.03 -30.50 16.51
C ILE A 843 -24.10 -31.60 16.58
N PRO A 844 -24.69 -32.02 15.45
CA PRO A 844 -25.49 -33.23 15.40
C PRO A 844 -24.60 -34.42 15.79
N TYR A 845 -25.13 -35.32 16.60
CA TYR A 845 -24.43 -36.53 17.00
C TYR A 845 -25.32 -37.76 16.86
N GLU A 846 -24.68 -38.90 16.62
CA GLU A 846 -25.31 -40.21 16.57
C GLU A 846 -24.65 -41.14 17.59
N ILE A 847 -25.45 -41.84 18.38
CA ILE A 847 -24.96 -42.84 19.32
C ILE A 847 -25.03 -44.20 18.63
N ASP A 848 -23.88 -44.80 18.30
CA ASP A 848 -23.86 -46.16 17.77
C ASP A 848 -24.08 -47.19 18.89
N LEU A 849 -25.34 -47.44 19.20
CA LEU A 849 -25.75 -48.50 20.12
C LEU A 849 -25.78 -49.90 19.49
N PHE A 850 -25.58 -50.03 18.18
CA PHE A 850 -25.59 -51.35 17.52
C PHE A 850 -24.42 -52.22 17.98
N SER A 851 -23.29 -51.59 18.31
CA SER A 851 -22.13 -52.25 18.92
C SER A 851 -22.45 -52.95 20.26
N LEU A 852 -23.45 -52.49 21.00
CA LEU A 852 -23.85 -53.01 22.31
C LEU A 852 -24.97 -54.07 22.24
N ASN A 853 -25.48 -54.39 21.05
CA ASN A 853 -26.54 -55.39 20.83
C ASN A 853 -27.80 -55.20 21.70
N ILE A 854 -28.08 -53.95 22.09
CA ILE A 854 -29.27 -53.58 22.86
C ILE A 854 -30.42 -53.47 21.86
N SER A 855 -31.30 -54.48 21.85
CA SER A 855 -32.45 -54.55 20.94
C SER A 855 -33.53 -53.54 21.36
N GLY A 856 -33.41 -52.33 20.84
CA GLY A 856 -34.38 -51.26 20.94
C GLY A 856 -33.88 -50.05 20.17
N ALA A 857 -34.29 -49.92 18.91
CA ALA A 857 -33.93 -48.78 18.09
C ALA A 857 -34.33 -47.49 18.81
N LEU A 858 -33.36 -46.63 19.11
CA LEU A 858 -33.64 -45.24 19.42
C LEU A 858 -34.38 -44.63 18.21
N PRO A 859 -35.41 -43.80 18.42
CA PRO A 859 -35.94 -43.01 17.32
C PRO A 859 -34.79 -42.13 16.76
N PRO A 860 -34.62 -42.04 15.44
CA PRO A 860 -33.64 -41.17 14.81
C PRO A 860 -34.12 -39.72 14.97
N GLU A 861 -33.99 -39.19 16.18
CA GLU A 861 -34.19 -37.77 16.43
C GLU A 861 -32.83 -37.10 16.28
N ASN A 862 -32.77 -36.01 15.51
CA ASN A 862 -31.59 -35.19 15.28
C ASN A 862 -31.13 -34.59 16.61
N GLN A 863 -30.34 -35.33 17.38
CA GLN A 863 -29.80 -34.82 18.63
C GLN A 863 -28.63 -33.89 18.28
N VAL A 864 -28.73 -32.64 18.71
CA VAL A 864 -27.75 -31.58 18.43
C VAL A 864 -27.21 -31.07 19.75
N ILE A 865 -25.88 -31.05 19.88
CA ILE A 865 -25.20 -30.30 20.94
C ILE A 865 -25.06 -28.88 20.44
N SER A 866 -25.64 -27.92 21.17
CA SER A 866 -25.54 -26.50 20.83
C SER A 866 -24.98 -25.69 21.99
N PHE A 867 -24.03 -24.82 21.70
CA PHE A 867 -23.47 -23.87 22.66
C PHE A 867 -22.94 -22.61 21.98
N ASP A 868 -22.95 -21.51 22.73
CA ASP A 868 -22.42 -20.22 22.31
C ASP A 868 -21.10 -19.93 23.02
N ILE A 869 -20.12 -19.44 22.26
CA ILE A 869 -18.93 -18.78 22.78
C ILE A 869 -19.15 -17.27 22.60
N PRO A 870 -19.43 -16.52 23.68
CA PRO A 870 -19.75 -15.11 23.59
C PRO A 870 -18.54 -14.24 23.22
N ASP A 871 -17.33 -14.71 23.53
CA ASP A 871 -16.07 -14.06 23.20
C ASP A 871 -15.03 -15.07 22.69
N LEU A 872 -14.71 -15.03 21.39
CA LEU A 872 -13.66 -15.86 20.78
C LEU A 872 -12.24 -15.37 21.10
N THR A 873 -12.09 -14.14 21.60
CA THR A 873 -10.78 -13.53 21.89
C THR A 873 -10.25 -13.95 23.26
N ASP A 874 -11.16 -14.36 24.15
CA ASP A 874 -10.88 -14.91 25.46
C ASP A 874 -11.67 -16.22 25.65
N PRO A 875 -11.25 -17.33 25.01
CA PRO A 875 -11.97 -18.59 25.07
C PRO A 875 -11.74 -19.28 26.42
N HIS A 876 -12.25 -18.69 27.50
CA HIS A 876 -12.34 -19.33 28.80
C HIS A 876 -13.53 -20.30 28.80
N PHE A 877 -13.25 -21.56 28.48
CA PHE A 877 -14.22 -22.68 28.54
C PHE A 877 -14.59 -23.10 29.98
N ASP A 878 -14.11 -22.40 31.01
CA ASP A 878 -14.38 -22.69 32.42
C ASP A 878 -15.84 -22.40 32.85
N LEU A 879 -16.67 -21.85 31.97
CA LEU A 879 -18.07 -21.62 32.23
C LEU A 879 -18.87 -22.92 32.09
N ALA A 880 -19.06 -23.63 33.21
CA ALA A 880 -20.05 -24.70 33.35
C ALA A 880 -21.48 -24.28 32.92
N ASP A 881 -21.74 -22.96 32.81
CA ASP A 881 -23.00 -22.37 32.34
C ASP A 881 -23.08 -22.18 30.81
N ALA A 882 -21.95 -22.27 30.06
CA ALA A 882 -21.93 -22.03 28.61
C ALA A 882 -22.25 -23.30 27.79
N LEU A 883 -21.98 -24.48 28.33
CA LEU A 883 -22.22 -25.76 27.67
C LEU A 883 -23.61 -26.31 28.04
N SER A 884 -24.64 -25.90 27.30
CA SER A 884 -26.00 -26.45 27.45
C SER A 884 -26.15 -27.75 26.66
N ILE A 885 -25.71 -28.87 27.24
CA ILE A 885 -26.01 -30.18 26.66
C ILE A 885 -27.47 -30.54 26.98
N ASP A 886 -28.34 -30.52 25.97
CA ASP A 886 -29.70 -31.06 26.11
C ASP A 886 -29.63 -32.58 26.23
N LEU A 887 -29.56 -33.06 27.48
CA LEU A 887 -29.55 -34.46 27.82
C LEU A 887 -30.97 -35.00 28.08
N GLU A 888 -32.06 -34.25 27.82
CA GLU A 888 -33.42 -34.75 28.11
C GLU A 888 -33.70 -36.09 27.41
N GLY A 889 -33.14 -36.31 26.21
CA GLY A 889 -33.22 -37.58 25.49
C GLY A 889 -32.28 -38.70 25.99
N ILE A 890 -31.11 -38.35 26.54
CA ILE A 890 -30.10 -39.33 27.01
C ILE A 890 -30.34 -39.71 28.48
N GLY A 891 -30.88 -38.80 29.29
CA GLY A 891 -31.04 -38.95 30.73
C GLY A 891 -31.78 -40.21 31.13
N ASP A 892 -32.85 -40.57 30.42
CA ASP A 892 -33.60 -41.80 30.66
C ASP A 892 -32.79 -43.07 30.36
N HIS A 893 -31.89 -43.04 29.38
CA HIS A 893 -31.04 -44.17 29.01
C HIS A 893 -29.80 -44.30 29.92
N LEU A 894 -29.17 -43.17 30.30
CA LEU A 894 -28.13 -43.15 31.33
C LEU A 894 -28.68 -43.57 32.70
N ASN A 895 -29.94 -43.21 33.01
CA ASN A 895 -30.63 -43.70 34.19
C ASN A 895 -30.92 -45.21 34.10
N ARG A 896 -31.22 -45.75 32.91
CA ARG A 896 -31.34 -47.21 32.69
C ARG A 896 -30.00 -47.95 32.84
N LEU A 897 -28.90 -47.37 32.38
CA LEU A 897 -27.54 -47.90 32.61
C LEU A 897 -27.13 -47.81 34.09
N LYS A 898 -27.44 -46.69 34.77
CA LYS A 898 -27.24 -46.54 36.22
C LYS A 898 -28.17 -47.45 37.04
N SER A 899 -29.32 -47.83 36.49
CA SER A 899 -30.25 -48.80 37.10
C SER A 899 -29.96 -50.24 36.72
N LEU A 900 -28.86 -50.55 36.02
CA LEU A 900 -28.36 -51.92 35.90
C LEU A 900 -27.88 -52.35 37.28
N ASP A 901 -28.81 -52.87 38.08
CA ASP A 901 -28.45 -53.53 39.32
C ASP A 901 -27.88 -54.93 39.02
N LEU A 902 -27.12 -55.46 39.98
CA LEU A 902 -26.55 -56.80 39.89
C LEU A 902 -27.62 -57.85 39.58
N GLN A 903 -28.86 -57.61 40.01
CA GLN A 903 -30.00 -58.50 39.78
C GLN A 903 -30.37 -58.56 38.28
N THR A 904 -30.36 -57.43 37.57
CA THR A 904 -30.60 -57.34 36.13
C THR A 904 -29.49 -58.01 35.32
N ILE A 905 -28.23 -57.85 35.75
CA ILE A 905 -27.07 -58.53 35.16
C ILE A 905 -27.19 -60.05 35.36
N ILE A 906 -27.52 -60.49 36.58
CA ILE A 906 -27.76 -61.89 36.92
C ILE A 906 -28.92 -62.47 36.10
N GLU A 907 -30.03 -61.75 35.95
CA GLU A 907 -31.19 -62.17 35.16
C GLU A 907 -30.87 -62.29 33.66
N THR A 908 -30.03 -61.40 33.14
CA THR A 908 -29.55 -61.46 31.74
C THR A 908 -28.63 -62.67 31.53
N LEU A 909 -27.71 -62.92 32.46
CA LEU A 909 -26.86 -64.13 32.47
C LEU A 909 -27.70 -65.41 32.64
N GLN A 910 -28.77 -65.35 33.44
CA GLN A 910 -29.76 -66.44 33.58
C GLN A 910 -30.53 -66.68 32.28
N GLY A 911 -30.88 -65.63 31.53
CA GLY A 911 -31.48 -65.75 30.20
C GLY A 911 -30.54 -66.42 29.19
N ALA A 912 -29.24 -66.09 29.22
CA ALA A 912 -28.23 -66.76 28.41
C ALA A 912 -28.04 -68.23 28.81
N LEU A 913 -28.07 -68.53 30.12
CA LEU A 913 -28.05 -69.89 30.66
C LEU A 913 -29.30 -70.69 30.23
N ASP A 914 -30.49 -70.11 30.32
CA ASP A 914 -31.75 -70.76 29.92
C ASP A 914 -31.77 -71.04 28.41
N PHE A 915 -31.17 -70.16 27.60
CA PHE A 915 -30.93 -70.44 26.19
C PHE A 915 -29.99 -71.63 25.98
N LEU A 916 -28.86 -71.69 26.70
CA LEU A 916 -27.92 -72.82 26.67
C LEU A 916 -28.58 -74.14 27.13
N LYS A 917 -29.42 -74.10 28.18
CA LYS A 917 -30.23 -75.23 28.64
C LYS A 917 -31.34 -75.60 27.65
N GLY A 918 -31.88 -74.64 26.92
CA GLY A 918 -32.80 -74.89 25.80
C GLY A 918 -32.16 -75.74 24.69
N ILE A 919 -30.83 -75.66 24.53
CA ILE A 919 -30.06 -76.50 23.61
C ILE A 919 -29.88 -77.93 24.15
N GLU A 920 -29.99 -78.18 25.46
CA GLU A 920 -29.95 -79.53 26.05
C GLU A 920 -31.11 -80.44 25.62
N GLY A 921 -32.19 -79.89 25.06
CA GLY A 921 -33.23 -80.69 24.39
C GLY A 921 -32.70 -81.57 23.25
N PHE A 922 -31.46 -81.34 22.77
CA PHE A 922 -30.78 -82.13 21.75
C PHE A 922 -29.90 -83.28 22.29
N GLN A 923 -29.88 -83.56 23.60
CA GLN A 923 -28.93 -84.48 24.26
C GLN A 923 -28.89 -85.95 23.77
N GLU A 924 -29.87 -86.41 22.98
CA GLU A 924 -29.80 -87.76 22.36
C GLU A 924 -29.15 -87.77 20.97
N ALA A 925 -28.71 -86.62 20.44
CA ALA A 925 -28.09 -86.55 19.13
C ALA A 925 -26.65 -87.13 19.15
N PRO A 926 -26.33 -88.16 18.34
CA PRO A 926 -25.04 -88.88 18.39
C PRO A 926 -23.80 -88.00 18.14
N PHE A 927 -23.96 -86.85 17.49
CA PHE A 927 -22.84 -85.95 17.17
C PHE A 927 -22.32 -85.17 18.40
N LEU A 928 -23.10 -85.06 19.48
CA LEU A 928 -22.72 -84.31 20.69
C LEU A 928 -21.68 -85.05 21.57
N ASN A 929 -21.49 -86.35 21.35
CA ASN A 929 -20.49 -87.18 22.04
C ASN A 929 -19.19 -87.33 21.23
N GLN A 930 -19.04 -86.65 20.10
CA GLN A 930 -17.77 -86.65 19.36
C GLN A 930 -16.89 -85.49 19.85
N PRO A 931 -15.62 -85.75 20.19
CA PRO A 931 -14.69 -84.70 20.58
C PRO A 931 -14.47 -83.74 19.41
N LEU A 932 -14.62 -82.44 19.67
CA LEU A 932 -14.38 -81.41 18.66
C LEU A 932 -12.90 -81.42 18.23
N PRO A 933 -12.60 -81.41 16.92
CA PRO A 933 -11.22 -81.27 16.46
C PRO A 933 -10.65 -79.94 16.96
N LEU A 934 -9.46 -79.98 17.56
CA LEU A 934 -8.68 -78.89 18.21
C LEU A 934 -8.88 -78.72 19.72
N LEU A 935 -10.07 -78.92 20.27
CA LEU A 935 -10.31 -78.75 21.72
C LEU A 935 -10.25 -80.06 22.52
N ASN A 936 -10.28 -81.21 21.81
CA ASN A 936 -10.25 -82.56 22.40
C ASN A 936 -11.25 -82.79 23.54
N THR A 937 -12.34 -82.01 23.57
CA THR A 937 -13.48 -82.14 24.48
C THR A 937 -14.74 -82.32 23.65
N ASP A 938 -15.70 -83.11 24.12
CA ASP A 938 -16.97 -83.30 23.42
C ASP A 938 -17.97 -82.19 23.74
N LEU A 939 -18.91 -81.92 22.81
CA LEU A 939 -19.89 -80.86 22.98
C LEU A 939 -20.77 -81.08 24.22
N LYS A 940 -20.94 -82.34 24.62
CA LYS A 940 -21.66 -82.71 25.84
C LYS A 940 -20.93 -82.25 27.11
N SER A 941 -19.61 -82.31 27.13
CA SER A 941 -18.77 -81.79 28.22
C SER A 941 -18.82 -80.27 28.28
N ILE A 942 -18.93 -79.58 27.12
CA ILE A 942 -19.18 -78.14 27.04
C ILE A 942 -20.59 -77.78 27.51
N LEU A 943 -21.60 -78.59 27.17
CA LEU A 943 -22.97 -78.37 27.65
C LEU A 943 -23.09 -78.63 29.16
N ASN A 944 -22.27 -79.51 29.72
CA ASN A 944 -22.14 -79.68 31.17
C ASN A 944 -21.55 -78.41 31.85
N ILE A 945 -20.82 -77.57 31.12
CA ILE A 945 -20.42 -76.23 31.59
C ILE A 945 -21.64 -75.33 31.77
N ALA A 946 -22.75 -75.55 31.04
CA ALA A 946 -23.97 -74.78 31.30
C ALA A 946 -24.51 -75.05 32.70
N ASP A 947 -24.45 -76.29 33.19
CA ASP A 947 -24.83 -76.59 34.58
C ASP A 947 -23.85 -75.96 35.59
N VAL A 948 -22.54 -76.00 35.31
CA VAL A 948 -21.53 -75.33 36.15
C VAL A 948 -21.68 -73.81 36.13
N PHE A 949 -21.99 -73.22 34.97
CA PHE A 949 -22.29 -71.80 34.77
C PHE A 949 -23.61 -71.43 35.45
N GLY A 950 -24.57 -72.36 35.49
CA GLY A 950 -25.81 -72.21 36.25
C GLY A 950 -25.61 -72.21 37.75
N ASP A 951 -24.80 -73.14 38.27
CA ASP A 951 -24.40 -73.17 39.67
C ASP A 951 -23.57 -71.93 40.04
N PHE A 952 -22.74 -71.43 39.13
CA PHE A 952 -22.05 -70.16 39.25
C PHE A 952 -23.03 -68.98 39.33
N ILE A 953 -24.02 -68.86 38.44
CA ILE A 953 -25.00 -67.77 38.51
C ILE A 953 -25.80 -67.85 39.82
N ILE A 954 -26.11 -69.07 40.30
CA ILE A 954 -26.74 -69.27 41.62
C ILE A 954 -25.82 -68.79 42.74
N GLN A 955 -24.52 -69.10 42.69
CA GLN A 955 -23.53 -68.64 43.66
C GLN A 955 -23.25 -67.14 43.57
N LEU A 956 -23.21 -66.54 42.38
CA LEU A 956 -23.12 -65.10 42.19
C LEU A 956 -24.32 -64.40 42.83
N LYS A 957 -25.50 -65.02 42.76
CA LYS A 957 -26.75 -64.55 43.37
C LYS A 957 -26.80 -64.71 44.90
N THR A 958 -26.13 -65.72 45.45
CA THR A 958 -26.16 -66.01 46.91
C THR A 958 -24.94 -65.49 47.67
N ASN A 959 -23.77 -65.43 47.03
CA ASN A 959 -22.52 -64.90 47.56
C ASN A 959 -21.62 -64.38 46.40
N PRO A 960 -21.79 -63.12 45.97
CA PRO A 960 -21.15 -62.58 44.77
C PRO A 960 -19.62 -62.70 44.77
N ALA A 961 -18.99 -62.51 45.93
CA ALA A 961 -17.53 -62.61 46.06
C ALA A 961 -17.01 -64.03 45.84
N GLN A 962 -17.76 -65.03 46.31
CA GLN A 962 -17.39 -66.44 46.15
C GLN A 962 -17.70 -66.96 44.75
N GLY A 963 -18.79 -66.48 44.14
CA GLY A 963 -19.12 -66.77 42.75
C GLY A 963 -18.02 -66.30 41.80
N LEU A 964 -17.56 -65.04 41.95
CA LEU A 964 -16.48 -64.49 41.12
C LEU A 964 -15.17 -65.28 41.24
N GLY A 965 -14.81 -65.75 42.45
CA GLY A 965 -13.61 -66.58 42.63
C GLY A 965 -13.70 -67.96 41.97
N GLN A 966 -14.89 -68.57 41.92
CA GLN A 966 -15.07 -69.85 41.22
C GLN A 966 -15.14 -69.71 39.70
N PHE A 967 -15.56 -68.53 39.22
CA PHE A 967 -15.52 -68.23 37.79
C PHE A 967 -14.09 -68.23 37.26
N ASP A 968 -13.18 -67.71 38.08
CA ASP A 968 -11.76 -67.67 37.80
C ASP A 968 -11.18 -69.09 37.73
N GLU A 969 -11.37 -69.91 38.77
CA GLU A 969 -10.98 -71.33 38.79
C GLU A 969 -11.52 -72.09 37.57
N LEU A 970 -12.78 -71.85 37.19
CA LEU A 970 -13.40 -72.50 36.04
C LEU A 970 -12.75 -72.10 34.70
N PHE A 971 -12.38 -70.84 34.53
CA PHE A 971 -11.71 -70.36 33.32
C PHE A 971 -10.27 -70.86 33.24
N GLU A 972 -9.58 -70.95 34.37
CA GLU A 972 -8.25 -71.54 34.43
C GLU A 972 -8.27 -73.02 34.03
N ASP A 973 -9.20 -73.79 34.59
CA ASP A 973 -9.40 -75.20 34.23
C ASP A 973 -9.78 -75.37 32.76
N LEU A 974 -10.67 -74.52 32.23
CA LEU A 974 -11.16 -74.61 30.86
C LEU A 974 -10.07 -74.24 29.83
N LEU A 975 -9.21 -73.28 30.17
CA LEU A 975 -8.10 -72.86 29.33
C LEU A 975 -6.84 -73.73 29.53
N GLY A 976 -6.90 -74.72 30.42
CA GLY A 976 -5.79 -75.64 30.70
C GLY A 976 -4.62 -74.98 31.44
N ILE A 977 -4.91 -73.91 32.20
CA ILE A 977 -3.97 -73.21 33.04
C ILE A 977 -3.76 -74.08 34.30
N PRO A 978 -2.53 -74.56 34.61
CA PRO A 978 -2.33 -75.53 35.68
C PRO A 978 -2.62 -74.95 37.08
N GLU A 979 -3.56 -75.55 37.81
CA GLU A 979 -3.83 -75.18 39.21
C GLU A 979 -2.57 -75.35 40.09
N ASN A 980 -2.22 -74.29 40.82
CA ASN A 980 -1.03 -74.25 41.65
C ASN A 980 -1.29 -74.92 43.01
N SER A 981 -1.53 -76.23 43.00
CA SER A 981 -2.04 -77.00 44.16
C SER A 981 -1.09 -77.19 45.35
N LYS A 982 0.06 -76.48 45.42
CA LYS A 982 0.94 -76.47 46.61
C LYS A 982 1.75 -75.18 46.78
N GLY A 983 1.10 -74.10 47.21
CA GLY A 983 1.71 -73.04 48.03
C GLY A 983 3.08 -72.50 47.59
N GLN A 984 3.28 -72.26 46.29
CA GLN A 984 4.43 -71.50 45.80
C GLN A 984 3.97 -70.10 45.40
N SER A 985 4.43 -69.08 46.14
CA SER A 985 4.20 -67.67 45.79
C SER A 985 5.08 -67.28 44.61
N GLY A 986 4.50 -66.77 43.51
CA GLY A 986 5.31 -66.14 42.47
C GLY A 986 4.75 -66.07 41.04
N LEU A 987 3.51 -66.49 40.77
CA LEU A 987 2.83 -66.19 39.49
C LEU A 987 1.43 -65.65 39.77
N PRO A 988 0.89 -64.73 38.96
CA PRO A 988 -0.32 -64.00 39.29
C PRO A 988 -1.55 -64.91 39.13
N ASP A 989 -2.09 -65.29 40.28
CA ASP A 989 -3.50 -65.64 40.46
C ASP A 989 -4.34 -64.41 40.02
N PHE A 990 -5.41 -64.58 39.25
CA PHE A 990 -6.28 -63.46 38.86
C PHE A 990 -6.93 -62.88 40.12
N SER A 991 -6.26 -61.88 40.70
CA SER A 991 -6.76 -61.21 41.88
C SER A 991 -7.96 -60.36 41.48
N VAL A 992 -9.17 -60.90 41.54
CA VAL A 992 -10.37 -60.08 41.76
C VAL A 992 -10.24 -59.53 43.17
N SER A 993 -9.39 -58.53 43.32
CA SER A 993 -9.16 -57.86 44.59
C SER A 993 -10.43 -57.13 44.97
N VAL A 994 -11.17 -57.76 45.89
CA VAL A 994 -12.00 -57.03 46.83
C VAL A 994 -11.04 -56.20 47.66
N PHE A 995 -10.73 -54.98 47.20
CA PHE A 995 -10.19 -53.95 48.08
C PHE A 995 -11.08 -53.94 49.34
N PRO A 996 -10.53 -54.08 50.56
CA PRO A 996 -11.33 -53.80 51.73
C PRO A 996 -11.73 -52.34 51.60
N GLN A 997 -13.04 -52.08 51.50
CA GLN A 997 -13.58 -50.74 51.65
C GLN A 997 -12.92 -50.12 52.88
N LEU A 998 -12.04 -49.14 52.66
CA LEU A 998 -11.57 -48.23 53.70
C LEU A 998 -12.80 -47.45 54.14
N ASN A 999 -13.55 -48.07 55.05
CA ASN A 999 -14.74 -47.50 55.62
C ASN A 999 -14.27 -46.39 56.54
N ALA A 1000 -14.49 -45.13 56.15
CA ALA A 1000 -13.98 -43.93 56.80
C ALA A 1000 -14.32 -43.82 58.31
N GLY A 1001 -15.16 -44.71 58.84
CA GLY A 1001 -15.53 -44.78 60.26
C GLY A 1001 -14.83 -45.86 61.11
N LYS A 1002 -13.92 -46.70 60.58
CA LYS A 1002 -13.21 -47.72 61.39
C LYS A 1002 -11.72 -47.47 61.46
N SER A 1003 -11.21 -47.33 62.69
CA SER A 1003 -9.78 -47.17 62.92
C SER A 1003 -9.03 -48.44 62.58
N PHE A 1004 -7.91 -48.34 61.87
CA PHE A 1004 -6.95 -49.44 61.76
C PHE A 1004 -5.71 -49.13 62.57
N SER A 1005 -5.06 -50.19 63.04
CA SER A 1005 -3.99 -50.10 64.02
C SER A 1005 -2.72 -50.73 63.49
N PHE A 1006 -1.59 -50.04 63.64
CA PHE A 1006 -0.27 -50.60 63.34
C PHE A 1006 0.71 -50.26 64.46
N HIS A 1007 1.85 -50.95 64.49
CA HIS A 1007 2.92 -50.67 65.44
C HIS A 1007 3.97 -49.78 64.78
N ASP A 1008 4.32 -48.69 65.44
CA ASP A 1008 5.40 -47.76 65.08
C ASP A 1008 6.46 -47.84 66.16
N GLY A 1009 7.61 -48.46 65.86
CA GLY A 1009 8.70 -48.63 66.83
C GLY A 1009 8.30 -49.35 68.12
N GLY A 1010 7.34 -50.28 68.05
CA GLY A 1010 6.79 -51.01 69.20
C GLY A 1010 5.62 -50.32 69.93
N THR A 1011 5.15 -49.18 69.44
CA THR A 1011 3.97 -48.48 69.99
C THR A 1011 2.76 -48.68 69.07
N LEU A 1012 1.67 -49.25 69.58
CA LEU A 1012 0.42 -49.39 68.83
C LEU A 1012 -0.21 -48.01 68.58
N ARG A 1013 -0.39 -47.63 67.31
CA ARG A 1013 -1.11 -46.43 66.90
C ARG A 1013 -2.39 -46.81 66.17
N ASN A 1014 -3.49 -46.13 66.49
CA ASN A 1014 -4.80 -46.29 65.85
C ASN A 1014 -5.06 -45.05 65.00
N ILE A 1015 -5.23 -45.21 63.69
CA ILE A 1015 -5.59 -44.11 62.77
C ILE A 1015 -7.05 -44.26 62.39
N ASN A 1016 -7.84 -43.20 62.58
CA ASN A 1016 -9.19 -43.08 62.04
C ASN A 1016 -9.18 -42.10 60.87
N LEU A 1017 -9.40 -42.59 59.66
CA LEU A 1017 -9.31 -41.78 58.43
C LEU A 1017 -10.42 -40.71 58.31
N GLY A 1018 -11.50 -40.82 59.10
CA GLY A 1018 -12.57 -39.81 59.16
C GLY A 1018 -12.33 -38.64 60.13
N ASP A 1019 -11.20 -38.61 60.85
CA ASP A 1019 -10.87 -37.54 61.81
C ASP A 1019 -9.67 -36.72 61.33
N ALA A 1020 -9.95 -35.59 60.65
CA ALA A 1020 -8.93 -34.69 60.12
C ALA A 1020 -8.00 -34.08 61.20
N THR A 1021 -8.38 -34.15 62.49
CA THR A 1021 -7.55 -33.65 63.60
C THR A 1021 -6.52 -34.66 64.11
N ALA A 1022 -6.61 -35.92 63.66
CA ALA A 1022 -5.67 -36.98 64.02
C ALA A 1022 -4.35 -36.91 63.22
N PHE A 1023 -4.25 -36.03 62.21
CA PHE A 1023 -3.07 -35.87 61.37
C PHE A 1023 -2.14 -34.79 61.92
N ASP A 1024 -1.08 -35.20 62.62
CA ASP A 1024 0.02 -34.33 63.00
C ASP A 1024 0.96 -34.14 61.79
N LYS A 1025 1.26 -32.89 61.42
CA LYS A 1025 2.18 -32.52 60.31
C LYS A 1025 3.58 -33.16 60.43
N THR A 1026 3.96 -33.63 61.62
CA THR A 1026 5.24 -34.33 61.84
C THR A 1026 5.26 -35.77 61.31
N TRP A 1027 4.12 -36.34 60.92
CA TRP A 1027 4.01 -37.72 60.41
C TRP A 1027 4.59 -37.98 59.03
N PHE A 1028 5.00 -36.95 58.28
CA PHE A 1028 5.49 -37.13 56.90
C PHE A 1028 6.91 -36.58 56.70
N GLY A 1029 7.54 -36.09 57.77
CA GLY A 1029 8.91 -35.56 57.76
C GLY A 1029 10.00 -36.54 58.19
N GLY A 1030 9.65 -37.79 58.55
CA GLY A 1030 10.60 -38.82 58.98
C GLY A 1030 10.61 -40.01 58.02
N ALA A 1031 11.78 -40.63 57.81
CA ALA A 1031 11.86 -41.93 57.12
C ALA A 1031 11.20 -43.00 58.00
N TYR A 1032 10.07 -43.56 57.55
CA TYR A 1032 9.35 -44.65 58.25
C TYR A 1032 9.78 -46.01 57.70
N PRO A 1033 10.70 -46.73 58.38
CA PRO A 1033 11.26 -47.96 57.84
C PRO A 1033 10.20 -49.07 57.68
N ASP A 1034 9.14 -49.02 58.48
CA ASP A 1034 8.10 -50.06 58.52
C ASP A 1034 7.04 -49.89 57.43
N LEU A 1035 6.68 -48.66 57.04
CA LEU A 1035 5.79 -48.42 55.90
C LEU A 1035 6.51 -48.71 54.58
N THR A 1036 7.78 -48.31 54.48
CA THR A 1036 8.64 -48.65 53.36
C THR A 1036 8.94 -50.15 53.30
N SER A 1037 9.05 -50.86 54.44
CA SER A 1037 9.17 -52.34 54.46
C SER A 1037 7.87 -53.04 54.10
N PHE A 1038 6.71 -52.49 54.48
CA PHE A 1038 5.41 -53.04 54.10
C PHE A 1038 5.19 -52.96 52.60
N LEU A 1039 5.59 -51.86 51.96
CA LEU A 1039 5.54 -51.70 50.50
C LEU A 1039 6.69 -52.43 49.77
N ARG A 1040 7.80 -52.76 50.45
CA ARG A 1040 8.93 -53.57 49.93
C ARG A 1040 8.81 -55.08 50.25
N SER A 1041 7.67 -55.53 50.76
CA SER A 1041 7.39 -56.94 51.00
C SER A 1041 7.37 -57.74 49.68
N PRO A 1042 7.70 -59.04 49.67
CA PRO A 1042 7.86 -59.87 48.46
C PRO A 1042 6.62 -60.03 47.56
N LEU A 1043 5.54 -59.29 47.82
CA LEU A 1043 4.39 -59.15 46.94
C LEU A 1043 4.69 -58.33 45.66
N VAL A 1044 5.84 -57.65 45.56
CA VAL A 1044 6.19 -56.77 44.41
C VAL A 1044 7.65 -56.94 43.96
N GLN A 1045 8.19 -58.16 43.85
CA GLN A 1045 9.55 -58.37 43.31
C GLN A 1045 9.59 -59.29 42.10
N GLY A 1046 9.81 -58.70 40.93
CA GLY A 1046 10.74 -59.23 39.92
C GLY A 1046 12.14 -58.63 40.15
N ASP A 1047 13.19 -59.32 39.72
CA ASP A 1047 14.61 -59.16 40.09
C ASP A 1047 15.30 -57.79 39.77
N ASP A 1048 14.57 -56.70 39.51
CA ASP A 1048 15.17 -55.38 39.21
C ASP A 1048 14.74 -54.33 40.24
N THR A 1049 15.68 -53.86 41.06
CA THR A 1049 15.41 -53.07 42.29
C THR A 1049 15.12 -51.59 42.06
N ASP A 1050 15.06 -51.11 40.81
CA ASP A 1050 14.99 -49.68 40.46
C ASP A 1050 13.70 -49.28 39.70
N ALA A 1051 12.70 -50.16 39.57
CA ALA A 1051 11.59 -49.98 38.62
C ALA A 1051 10.38 -49.13 39.08
N VAL A 1052 10.30 -48.68 40.34
CA VAL A 1052 9.15 -47.91 40.85
C VAL A 1052 9.58 -46.76 41.76
N GLU A 1053 9.22 -45.54 41.39
CA GLU A 1053 9.44 -44.33 42.19
C GLU A 1053 8.09 -43.76 42.69
N LEU A 1054 7.99 -43.49 43.99
CA LEU A 1054 6.80 -42.90 44.61
C LEU A 1054 7.12 -41.46 45.03
N SER A 1055 6.40 -40.49 44.49
CA SER A 1055 6.55 -39.07 44.84
C SER A 1055 5.19 -38.45 45.19
N LEU A 1056 5.19 -37.42 46.04
CA LEU A 1056 3.99 -36.64 46.37
C LEU A 1056 4.01 -35.36 45.56
N ASP A 1057 3.06 -35.22 44.63
CA ASP A 1057 2.90 -33.99 43.86
C ASP A 1057 2.14 -32.97 44.70
N THR A 1058 2.88 -31.93 45.10
CA THR A 1058 2.37 -30.78 45.86
C THR A 1058 2.30 -29.51 45.00
N SER A 1059 2.62 -29.62 43.71
CA SER A 1059 2.83 -28.49 42.80
C SER A 1059 1.59 -28.05 42.03
N SER A 1060 0.49 -28.79 42.15
CA SER A 1060 -0.70 -28.66 41.30
C SER A 1060 -1.73 -27.64 41.79
N GLY A 1061 -1.50 -26.92 42.88
CA GLY A 1061 -2.43 -25.88 43.37
C GLY A 1061 -3.78 -26.40 43.89
N PHE A 1062 -4.00 -27.72 43.88
CA PHE A 1062 -5.17 -28.35 44.48
C PHE A 1062 -5.07 -28.37 46.02
N ALA A 1063 -6.22 -28.33 46.68
CA ALA A 1063 -6.31 -28.34 48.15
C ALA A 1063 -5.81 -29.64 48.82
N ASN A 1064 -5.59 -30.72 48.05
CA ASN A 1064 -5.11 -32.02 48.53
C ASN A 1064 -3.88 -32.50 47.73
N PRO A 1065 -2.84 -33.06 48.37
CA PRO A 1065 -1.69 -33.64 47.68
C PRO A 1065 -2.06 -34.95 46.95
N ALA A 1066 -1.49 -35.18 45.77
CA ALA A 1066 -1.67 -36.41 45.00
C ALA A 1066 -0.45 -37.32 45.13
N LEU A 1067 -0.66 -38.62 45.29
CA LEU A 1067 0.41 -39.62 45.26
C LEU A 1067 0.68 -39.98 43.80
N ARG A 1068 1.90 -39.70 43.33
CA ARG A 1068 2.40 -40.06 42.02
C ARG A 1068 3.23 -41.34 42.11
N ILE A 1069 2.92 -42.30 41.24
CA ILE A 1069 3.61 -43.58 41.12
C ILE A 1069 4.20 -43.64 39.71
N ASP A 1070 5.51 -43.54 39.59
CA ASP A 1070 6.22 -43.62 38.33
C ASP A 1070 6.76 -45.05 38.14
N LEU A 1071 6.31 -45.73 37.07
CA LEU A 1071 6.78 -47.05 36.68
C LEU A 1071 7.86 -46.89 35.59
N GLN A 1072 9.10 -47.26 35.90
CA GLN A 1072 10.22 -47.22 34.97
C GLN A 1072 10.34 -48.56 34.23
N PHE A 1073 10.17 -48.54 32.91
CA PHE A 1073 10.35 -49.72 32.06
C PHE A 1073 11.76 -49.75 31.50
N GLY A 1074 12.63 -50.61 32.06
CA GLY A 1074 13.95 -50.87 31.51
C GLY A 1074 13.86 -51.76 30.26
N VAL A 1075 14.07 -51.21 29.07
CA VAL A 1075 14.28 -52.01 27.84
C VAL A 1075 15.76 -52.35 27.74
N GLY A 1076 16.08 -53.65 27.74
CA GLY A 1076 17.46 -54.15 27.76
C GLY A 1076 18.35 -53.56 26.67
N ASN A 1077 19.62 -53.30 27.04
CA ASN A 1077 20.69 -52.71 26.22
C ASN A 1077 20.71 -53.23 24.77
N GLY A 1078 20.17 -52.44 23.83
CA GLY A 1078 20.25 -52.80 22.41
C GLY A 1078 19.70 -51.78 21.40
N PHE A 1079 18.69 -50.99 21.74
CA PHE A 1079 18.11 -50.00 20.81
C PHE A 1079 17.67 -48.74 21.56
N GLY A 1080 18.15 -47.57 21.11
CA GLY A 1080 17.96 -46.29 21.79
C GLY A 1080 16.58 -45.67 21.54
N PHE A 1081 15.60 -46.05 22.34
CA PHE A 1081 14.38 -45.27 22.56
C PHE A 1081 14.23 -45.02 24.06
N ASN A 1082 14.08 -43.75 24.45
CA ASN A 1082 13.73 -43.37 25.80
C ASN A 1082 12.20 -43.27 25.84
N VAL A 1083 11.54 -44.10 26.64
CA VAL A 1083 10.08 -44.04 26.83
C VAL A 1083 9.84 -43.34 28.15
N ASP A 1084 9.00 -42.31 28.17
CA ASP A 1084 8.63 -41.64 29.41
C ASP A 1084 8.00 -42.63 30.40
N PRO A 1085 8.31 -42.53 31.71
CA PRO A 1085 7.73 -43.41 32.73
C PRO A 1085 6.22 -43.27 32.74
N LEU A 1086 5.53 -44.41 32.90
CA LEU A 1086 4.08 -44.42 33.02
C LEU A 1086 3.72 -43.94 34.43
N GLY A 1087 3.37 -42.66 34.54
CA GLY A 1087 3.00 -42.02 35.80
C GLY A 1087 1.52 -42.19 36.11
N LEU A 1088 1.19 -42.84 37.22
CA LEU A 1088 -0.17 -42.89 37.76
C LEU A 1088 -0.28 -41.86 38.91
N GLN A 1089 -1.17 -40.87 38.78
CA GLN A 1089 -1.50 -39.95 39.87
C GLN A 1089 -2.83 -40.32 40.51
N VAL A 1090 -2.82 -40.52 41.83
CA VAL A 1090 -4.02 -40.81 42.62
C VAL A 1090 -4.26 -39.65 43.59
N PRO A 1091 -5.37 -38.90 43.46
CA PRO A 1091 -5.72 -37.87 44.43
C PRO A 1091 -6.04 -38.53 45.78
N VAL A 1092 -5.40 -38.03 46.84
CA VAL A 1092 -5.69 -38.48 48.20
C VAL A 1092 -6.83 -37.61 48.73
N SER A 1093 -8.06 -38.16 48.75
CA SER A 1093 -9.25 -37.45 49.28
C SER A 1093 -9.26 -37.45 50.81
#